data_AF-A0A8X8GY80-F1
#
_entry.id   AF-A0A8X8GY80-F1
#
_cell.length_a   1.000
_cell.length_b   1.000
_cell.length_c   1.000
_cell.angle_alpha   90.00
_cell.angle_beta   90.00
_cell.angle_gamma   90.00
#
_symmetry.space_group_name_H-M   'P 1'
#
loop_
_entity.id
_entity.type
_entity.pdbx_description
1 polymer ?
#
loop_
_entity_poly.entity_id
_entity_poly.type
_entity_poly.pdbx_seq_one_letter_code
_entity_poly.pdbx_strand_id
1 'polypeptide(L)'
;MLNIGIQVFRRYAVEHIDLRRPGFALADEQGRTIGHLDLVALQGNRIRVEGWCDAPLVALVTGGARVETVPNLLRRDVSAARGDAAGQTPGFRLDAPVMPGPSLLSVEFGTTRYIHPLGRFTPAEIRAARLRLVWPFLRDLAGAAPAALRWLISRDPAAKARIKRALRFSANRMPVSVMNSGLFAQDGTAAPPEPAGLFQTPITIVLPVYNAFDLLAEVLERVLAHTDLPWRLVMVEDCSSDARVRPFLRDWVAAQEAGAPGRVTLVENATNMGFIRSVNAALDLARGFGDHVVLLNSDAFVPAGWASRLIRPFLVHSDVASVTPMSNDAEIFSTPVICQRTVLAPGAADAIDATARRFHPDADLAQAPTGVGFCMALNRRYLALVPQLDTVFGRGYGEEVDWCQKVRARGGRHLALPGLFVEHRGGTSFGSAEKLKLIEANNAVISRRYPDYDQQVQDFIRHDPLLTPRLALAIAWAAAHQPAGLPMPVYLAHSLGGGAENYLQRRIAGDLAGGAGQGGAEAGGSAIVLRIGGPFRWRVELYTAAGVTGGGTHDFALVARLLEPVAARRVVYSCGVGDSDPVTLPGHLLALAAGPDHRLEVLIHDFYPVSPSYTLLNDQGLHTGLPAPDAPDAVHRSRRPDGARVTLAEWQAEWGRLLAAADEITVFSEDSRRLVAGAYPAAAGALVLRPHRLLADVPRVTPPPAGARPVIGVLGNIGYQKGAALLADLSRELAQSRAADLVVVGNLDPAYALAPPAIVHGNYRLPDIPDLVARYGIGCWLIPSVWPETFSYATHEALATGLPVWCFDLGAQAEAVGPHAQASGQGGVIALNRSRPDIPALIRTITHRPTHEDA
;
A
#
# COMPACT_ATOMS: atom_id res chain seq x y z
N MET A 1 -4.52 -5.65 -36.65
CA MET A 1 -3.83 -4.84 -35.63
C MET A 1 -4.50 -3.49 -35.36
N LEU A 2 -4.94 -2.74 -36.39
CA LEU A 2 -5.58 -1.42 -36.23
C LEU A 2 -6.81 -1.44 -35.28
N ASN A 3 -7.70 -2.43 -35.41
CA ASN A 3 -8.87 -2.57 -34.53
C ASN A 3 -8.50 -2.81 -33.05
N ILE A 4 -7.46 -3.60 -32.78
CA ILE A 4 -6.97 -3.85 -31.40
C ILE A 4 -6.39 -2.55 -30.82
N GLY A 5 -5.59 -1.82 -31.61
CA GLY A 5 -5.04 -0.52 -31.19
C GLY A 5 -6.12 0.49 -30.83
N ILE A 6 -7.21 0.55 -31.62
CA ILE A 6 -8.36 1.43 -31.33
C ILE A 6 -9.07 1.01 -30.03
N GLN A 7 -9.26 -0.28 -29.78
CA GLN A 7 -9.91 -0.74 -28.55
C GLN A 7 -9.04 -0.51 -27.31
N VAL A 8 -7.73 -0.77 -27.40
CA VAL A 8 -6.79 -0.50 -26.31
C VAL A 8 -6.74 1.01 -26.03
N PHE A 9 -6.73 1.85 -27.06
CA PHE A 9 -6.80 3.29 -26.90
C PHE A 9 -8.11 3.73 -26.26
N ARG A 10 -9.27 3.16 -26.63
CA ARG A 10 -10.55 3.46 -25.96
C ARG A 10 -10.48 3.18 -24.47
N ARG A 11 -9.89 2.05 -24.08
CA ARG A 11 -9.69 1.70 -22.67
C ARG A 11 -8.71 2.65 -21.97
N TYR A 12 -7.57 2.97 -22.61
CA TYR A 12 -6.61 3.96 -22.12
C TYR A 12 -7.27 5.33 -21.92
N ALA A 13 -8.04 5.77 -22.90
CA ALA A 13 -8.74 7.03 -22.84
C ALA A 13 -9.80 7.07 -21.73
N VAL A 14 -10.48 5.95 -21.43
CA VAL A 14 -11.36 5.85 -20.27
C VAL A 14 -10.55 5.91 -18.97
N GLU A 15 -9.46 5.19 -18.83
CA GLU A 15 -8.69 5.17 -17.57
C GLU A 15 -8.00 6.52 -17.26
N HIS A 16 -7.59 7.26 -18.30
CA HIS A 16 -6.76 8.46 -18.18
C HIS A 16 -7.50 9.77 -18.43
N ILE A 17 -8.80 9.75 -18.73
CA ILE A 17 -9.57 10.99 -18.87
C ILE A 17 -9.69 11.68 -17.51
N ASP A 18 -9.22 12.92 -17.43
CA ASP A 18 -9.35 13.81 -16.29
C ASP A 18 -9.74 15.19 -16.82
N LEU A 19 -11.06 15.44 -16.84
CA LEU A 19 -11.62 16.73 -17.23
C LEU A 19 -12.06 17.46 -15.98
N ARG A 20 -11.40 18.57 -15.65
CA ARG A 20 -11.68 19.36 -14.46
C ARG A 20 -12.38 20.65 -14.80
N ARG A 21 -13.34 21.04 -13.97
CA ARG A 21 -13.97 22.35 -13.98
C ARG A 21 -13.67 23.07 -12.67
N PRO A 22 -13.57 24.42 -12.72
CA PRO A 22 -13.45 25.19 -11.51
C PRO A 22 -14.66 24.93 -10.61
N GLY A 23 -14.37 24.94 -9.32
CA GLY A 23 -15.35 24.93 -8.26
C GLY A 23 -16.25 26.17 -8.24
N PHE A 24 -17.27 26.15 -7.38
CA PHE A 24 -18.16 27.29 -7.16
C PHE A 24 -18.77 27.24 -5.74
N ALA A 25 -19.24 28.40 -5.26
CA ALA A 25 -19.86 28.54 -3.95
C ALA A 25 -21.22 27.83 -3.88
N LEU A 26 -21.46 27.11 -2.78
CA LEU A 26 -22.74 26.52 -2.45
C LEU A 26 -23.50 27.55 -1.61
N ALA A 27 -24.70 27.94 -2.06
CA ALA A 27 -25.47 29.01 -1.45
C ALA A 27 -26.87 28.55 -1.00
N ASP A 28 -27.36 29.10 0.11
CA ASP A 28 -28.75 28.93 0.52
C ASP A 28 -29.72 29.78 -0.33
N GLU A 29 -31.02 29.70 -0.03
CA GLU A 29 -32.07 30.50 -0.69
C GLU A 29 -31.89 32.02 -0.56
N GLN A 30 -31.10 32.48 0.40
CA GLN A 30 -30.81 33.90 0.65
C GLN A 30 -29.46 34.33 0.07
N GLY A 31 -28.79 33.45 -0.69
CA GLY A 31 -27.49 33.72 -1.30
C GLY A 31 -26.31 33.66 -0.34
N ARG A 32 -26.49 33.18 0.90
CA ARG A 32 -25.40 33.01 1.86
C ARG A 32 -24.61 31.77 1.51
N THR A 33 -23.29 31.85 1.58
CA THR A 33 -22.42 30.70 1.31
C THR A 33 -22.50 29.69 2.46
N ILE A 34 -23.00 28.49 2.16
CA ILE A 34 -23.15 27.34 3.07
C ILE A 34 -22.10 26.25 2.82
N GLY A 35 -21.24 26.47 1.84
CA GLY A 35 -20.18 25.55 1.43
C GLY A 35 -19.46 26.04 0.18
N HIS A 36 -18.42 25.33 -0.21
CA HIS A 36 -17.74 25.56 -1.47
C HIS A 36 -17.40 24.24 -2.13
N LEU A 37 -17.67 24.14 -3.42
CA LEU A 37 -17.19 23.05 -4.24
C LEU A 37 -15.83 23.47 -4.79
N ASP A 38 -14.77 22.70 -4.53
CA ASP A 38 -13.42 23.01 -5.01
C ASP A 38 -13.14 22.38 -6.37
N LEU A 39 -13.75 21.22 -6.63
CA LEU A 39 -13.52 20.45 -7.84
C LEU A 39 -14.81 19.81 -8.35
N VAL A 40 -15.07 19.96 -9.65
CA VAL A 40 -15.94 19.06 -10.42
C VAL A 40 -15.09 18.42 -11.49
N ALA A 41 -14.93 17.10 -11.45
CA ALA A 41 -14.10 16.37 -12.40
C ALA A 41 -14.84 15.19 -13.02
N LEU A 42 -14.68 14.99 -14.32
CA LEU A 42 -14.98 13.72 -14.98
C LEU A 42 -13.69 12.90 -15.02
N GLN A 43 -13.65 11.85 -14.20
CA GLN A 43 -12.55 10.88 -14.10
C GLN A 43 -13.07 9.50 -14.48
N GLY A 44 -12.56 8.94 -15.58
CA GLY A 44 -13.14 7.73 -16.15
C GLY A 44 -14.58 7.90 -16.59
N ASN A 45 -15.47 7.06 -16.04
CA ASN A 45 -16.91 7.13 -16.28
C ASN A 45 -17.67 7.69 -15.06
N ARG A 46 -17.00 8.50 -14.23
CA ARG A 46 -17.56 9.02 -12.98
C ARG A 46 -17.39 10.53 -12.85
N ILE A 47 -18.41 11.16 -12.29
CA ILE A 47 -18.35 12.55 -11.86
C ILE A 47 -17.88 12.54 -10.42
N ARG A 48 -16.73 13.15 -10.18
CA ARG A 48 -16.13 13.36 -8.86
C ARG A 48 -16.31 14.80 -8.46
N VAL A 49 -16.75 15.01 -7.23
CA VAL A 49 -16.86 16.32 -6.62
C VAL A 49 -16.13 16.35 -5.30
N GLU A 50 -15.44 17.45 -5.04
CA GLU A 50 -14.76 17.71 -3.77
C GLU A 50 -15.06 19.12 -3.33
N GLY A 51 -15.15 19.31 -2.02
CA GLY A 51 -15.43 20.60 -1.44
C GLY A 51 -15.55 20.51 0.07
N TRP A 52 -16.18 21.52 0.63
CA TRP A 52 -16.59 21.56 2.03
C TRP A 52 -18.00 22.14 2.15
N CYS A 53 -18.74 21.75 3.17
CA CYS A 53 -20.03 22.35 3.48
C CYS A 53 -20.37 22.21 4.96
N ASP A 54 -21.28 23.06 5.42
CA ASP A 54 -21.72 23.10 6.82
C ASP A 54 -22.87 22.13 7.12
N ALA A 55 -23.35 21.45 6.08
CA ALA A 55 -24.47 20.54 6.17
C ALA A 55 -24.09 19.18 6.75
N PRO A 56 -24.98 18.55 7.55
CA PRO A 56 -24.78 17.20 8.06
C PRO A 56 -24.78 16.13 6.95
N LEU A 57 -25.40 16.41 5.80
CA LEU A 57 -25.45 15.48 4.68
C LEU A 57 -25.27 16.20 3.35
N VAL A 58 -24.43 15.63 2.50
CA VAL A 58 -24.26 16.06 1.11
C VAL A 58 -24.46 14.87 0.18
N ALA A 59 -25.21 15.06 -0.90
CA ALA A 59 -25.58 14.02 -1.86
C ALA A 59 -25.30 14.45 -3.30
N LEU A 60 -24.59 13.63 -4.05
CA LEU A 60 -24.39 13.76 -5.49
C LEU A 60 -25.46 12.93 -6.22
N VAL A 61 -26.27 13.60 -7.03
CA VAL A 61 -27.32 12.99 -7.86
C VAL A 61 -26.93 13.11 -9.32
N THR A 62 -26.81 11.98 -10.01
CA THR A 62 -26.52 11.91 -11.44
C THR A 62 -27.59 11.07 -12.11
N GLY A 63 -28.54 11.70 -12.80
CA GLY A 63 -29.72 10.98 -13.32
C GLY A 63 -30.49 10.30 -12.19
N GLY A 64 -30.60 8.97 -12.24
CA GLY A 64 -31.22 8.14 -11.19
C GLY A 64 -30.30 7.73 -10.03
N ALA A 65 -28.98 7.88 -10.19
CA ALA A 65 -28.02 7.48 -9.16
C ALA A 65 -27.87 8.57 -8.10
N ARG A 66 -27.90 8.20 -6.81
CA ARG A 66 -27.70 9.09 -5.67
C ARG A 66 -26.65 8.51 -4.73
N VAL A 67 -25.59 9.28 -4.47
CA VAL A 67 -24.52 8.93 -3.52
C VAL A 67 -24.43 10.01 -2.47
N GLU A 68 -24.44 9.66 -1.20
CA GLU A 68 -24.44 10.61 -0.09
C GLU A 68 -23.35 10.32 0.93
N THR A 69 -22.90 11.36 1.62
CA THR A 69 -21.91 11.29 2.69
C THR A 69 -22.17 12.36 3.73
N VAL A 70 -21.75 12.09 4.95
CA VAL A 70 -21.51 13.13 5.96
C VAL A 70 -20.12 13.72 5.68
N PRO A 71 -19.95 15.06 5.67
CA PRO A 71 -18.62 15.66 5.61
C PRO A 71 -17.76 15.16 6.79
N ASN A 72 -16.64 14.52 6.45
CA ASN A 72 -15.76 13.87 7.43
C ASN A 72 -14.27 14.01 7.08
N LEU A 73 -13.92 14.85 6.11
CA LEU A 73 -12.54 15.10 5.72
C LEU A 73 -12.01 16.35 6.45
N LEU A 74 -10.85 16.19 7.07
CA LEU A 74 -10.14 17.31 7.70
C LEU A 74 -9.63 18.27 6.63
N ARG A 75 -10.10 19.51 6.67
CA ARG A 75 -9.66 20.60 5.80
C ARG A 75 -9.10 21.74 6.64
N ARG A 76 -7.82 21.63 6.99
CA ARG A 76 -7.15 22.59 7.90
C ARG A 76 -7.15 24.01 7.34
N ASP A 77 -7.04 24.14 6.01
CA ASP A 77 -7.17 25.40 5.28
C ASP A 77 -8.54 26.06 5.48
N VAL A 78 -9.62 25.27 5.40
CA VAL A 78 -11.00 25.73 5.56
C VAL A 78 -11.33 26.01 7.03
N SER A 79 -11.00 25.09 7.93
CA SER A 79 -11.25 25.24 9.37
C SER A 79 -10.49 26.42 9.96
N ALA A 80 -9.27 26.70 9.49
CA ALA A 80 -8.51 27.88 9.90
C ALA A 80 -9.14 29.19 9.41
N ALA A 81 -9.61 29.23 8.15
CA ALA A 81 -10.27 30.41 7.60
C ALA A 81 -11.63 30.71 8.27
N ARG A 82 -12.29 29.69 8.80
CA ARG A 82 -13.61 29.79 9.45
C ARG A 82 -13.56 29.95 10.98
N GLY A 83 -12.41 29.68 11.61
CA GLY A 83 -12.28 29.70 13.07
C GLY A 83 -12.96 28.52 13.77
N ASP A 84 -13.09 27.38 13.08
CA ASP A 84 -13.76 26.20 13.61
C ASP A 84 -12.95 25.56 14.76
N ALA A 85 -13.64 24.95 15.74
CA ALA A 85 -13.00 24.24 16.85
C ALA A 85 -12.19 23.02 16.36
N ALA A 86 -11.11 22.67 17.08
CA ALA A 86 -10.27 21.52 16.78
C ALA A 86 -11.10 20.22 16.73
N GLY A 87 -11.11 19.54 15.58
CA GLY A 87 -11.82 18.27 15.38
C GLY A 87 -12.97 18.31 14.37
N GLN A 88 -13.37 19.48 13.87
CA GLN A 88 -14.35 19.56 12.78
C GLN A 88 -13.75 19.09 11.45
N THR A 89 -14.56 18.39 10.66
CA THR A 89 -14.14 17.79 9.39
C THR A 89 -15.09 18.17 8.25
N PRO A 90 -15.16 19.48 7.88
CA PRO A 90 -16.18 20.00 6.98
C PRO A 90 -16.00 19.56 5.52
N GLY A 91 -14.88 18.91 5.19
CA GLY A 91 -14.59 18.47 3.84
C GLY A 91 -15.38 17.23 3.44
N PHE A 92 -15.74 17.15 2.17
CA PHE A 92 -16.36 15.97 1.58
C PHE A 92 -15.75 15.63 0.22
N ARG A 93 -15.90 14.37 -0.14
CA ARG A 93 -15.58 13.86 -1.48
C ARG A 93 -16.66 12.86 -1.87
N LEU A 94 -17.29 13.10 -3.01
CA LEU A 94 -18.31 12.22 -3.55
C LEU A 94 -17.97 11.89 -5.00
N ASP A 95 -18.34 10.69 -5.44
CA ASP A 95 -18.25 10.35 -6.84
C ASP A 95 -19.31 9.34 -7.30
N ALA A 96 -19.97 9.64 -8.42
CA ALA A 96 -21.12 8.90 -8.94
C ALA A 96 -20.91 8.54 -10.43
N PRO A 97 -21.49 7.42 -10.92
CA PRO A 97 -21.38 7.05 -12.34
C PRO A 97 -22.07 8.08 -13.24
N VAL A 98 -21.54 8.30 -14.44
CA VAL A 98 -22.18 9.19 -15.41
C VAL A 98 -23.45 8.54 -15.97
N MET A 99 -24.61 9.11 -15.62
CA MET A 99 -25.93 8.67 -16.06
C MET A 99 -26.61 9.71 -16.96
N PRO A 100 -27.51 9.29 -17.88
CA PRO A 100 -28.35 10.22 -18.63
C PRO A 100 -29.21 11.06 -17.66
N GLY A 101 -29.10 12.39 -17.74
CA GLY A 101 -29.84 13.30 -16.86
C GLY A 101 -29.00 14.50 -16.41
N PRO A 102 -29.58 15.41 -15.59
CA PRO A 102 -28.80 16.43 -14.91
C PRO A 102 -27.90 15.82 -13.82
N SER A 103 -26.76 16.46 -13.57
CA SER A 103 -25.88 16.17 -12.44
C SER A 103 -26.02 17.30 -11.43
N LEU A 104 -26.46 16.95 -10.23
CA LEU A 104 -26.86 17.87 -9.18
C LEU A 104 -26.10 17.50 -7.90
N LEU A 105 -25.61 18.50 -7.19
CA LEU A 105 -25.16 18.35 -5.81
C LEU A 105 -26.27 18.86 -4.89
N SER A 106 -26.57 18.10 -3.86
CA SER A 106 -27.60 18.37 -2.88
C SER A 106 -26.95 18.52 -1.51
N VAL A 107 -27.28 19.59 -0.82
CA VAL A 107 -26.76 19.92 0.52
C VAL A 107 -27.97 19.97 1.46
N GLU A 108 -27.98 19.15 2.50
CA GLU A 108 -29.18 18.89 3.33
C GLU A 108 -28.96 19.28 4.79
N PHE A 109 -29.81 20.19 5.29
CA PHE A 109 -29.87 20.63 6.69
C PHE A 109 -31.20 20.19 7.31
N GLY A 110 -31.21 19.02 7.96
CA GLY A 110 -32.45 18.46 8.52
C GLY A 110 -33.46 18.16 7.41
N THR A 111 -34.58 18.89 7.38
CA THR A 111 -35.62 18.76 6.35
C THR A 111 -35.42 19.67 5.13
N THR A 112 -34.47 20.61 5.20
CA THR A 112 -34.23 21.59 4.13
C THR A 112 -33.14 21.10 3.18
N ARG A 113 -33.38 21.23 1.87
CA ARG A 113 -32.51 20.71 0.81
C ARG A 113 -32.17 21.79 -0.22
N TYR A 114 -30.89 22.10 -0.38
CA TYR A 114 -30.38 23.02 -1.39
C TYR A 114 -29.76 22.24 -2.56
N ILE A 115 -30.15 22.59 -3.80
CA ILE A 115 -29.76 21.86 -5.01
C ILE A 115 -28.91 22.75 -5.92
N HIS A 116 -27.72 22.26 -6.27
CA HIS A 116 -26.72 22.96 -7.06
C HIS A 116 -26.40 22.18 -8.35
N PRO A 117 -26.66 22.73 -9.55
CA PRO A 117 -26.32 22.06 -10.80
C PRO A 117 -24.82 22.09 -11.08
N LEU A 118 -24.23 20.94 -11.40
CA LEU A 118 -22.78 20.79 -11.64
C LEU A 118 -22.34 21.11 -13.08
N GLY A 119 -23.31 21.34 -13.98
CA GLY A 119 -23.09 21.47 -15.42
C GLY A 119 -22.74 20.14 -16.09
N ARG A 120 -23.07 19.99 -17.38
CA ARG A 120 -22.78 18.76 -18.14
C ARG A 120 -21.44 18.85 -18.85
N PHE A 121 -20.67 17.75 -18.85
CA PHE A 121 -19.55 17.58 -19.79
C PHE A 121 -20.11 17.19 -21.16
N THR A 122 -19.89 18.03 -22.15
CA THR A 122 -20.41 17.85 -23.50
C THR A 122 -19.66 16.72 -24.24
N PRO A 123 -20.32 16.04 -25.20
CA PRO A 123 -19.64 15.06 -26.05
C PRO A 123 -18.42 15.63 -26.80
N ALA A 124 -18.43 16.94 -27.10
CA ALA A 124 -17.32 17.63 -27.75
C ALA A 124 -16.10 17.77 -26.82
N GLU A 125 -16.30 18.20 -25.57
CA GLU A 125 -15.24 18.30 -24.56
C GLU A 125 -14.59 16.94 -24.28
N ILE A 126 -15.42 15.89 -24.13
CA ILE A 126 -14.94 14.51 -23.92
C ILE A 126 -14.12 14.05 -25.13
N ARG A 127 -14.58 14.34 -26.35
CA ARG A 127 -13.86 13.99 -27.58
C ARG A 127 -12.50 14.69 -27.66
N ALA A 128 -12.45 15.99 -27.35
CA ALA A 128 -11.21 16.76 -27.32
C ALA A 128 -10.23 16.23 -26.26
N ALA A 129 -10.70 15.91 -25.06
CA ALA A 129 -9.89 15.31 -24.01
C ALA A 129 -9.30 13.97 -24.43
N ARG A 130 -10.11 13.11 -25.06
CA ARG A 130 -9.63 11.83 -25.61
C ARG A 130 -8.55 12.04 -26.66
N LEU A 131 -8.71 13.00 -27.58
CA LEU A 131 -7.70 13.30 -28.59
C LEU A 131 -6.36 13.75 -27.97
N ARG A 132 -6.37 14.49 -26.86
CA ARG A 132 -5.14 14.87 -26.13
C ARG A 132 -4.40 13.67 -25.52
N LEU A 133 -5.10 12.58 -25.24
CA LEU A 133 -4.51 11.35 -24.69
C LEU A 133 -3.81 10.48 -25.74
N VAL A 134 -3.93 10.79 -27.04
CA VAL A 134 -3.26 10.03 -28.12
C VAL A 134 -1.75 10.02 -27.96
N TRP A 135 -1.14 11.17 -27.67
CA TRP A 135 0.32 11.27 -27.50
C TRP A 135 0.85 10.54 -26.25
N PRO A 136 0.28 10.74 -25.05
CA PRO A 136 0.60 9.91 -23.88
C PRO A 136 0.45 8.41 -24.16
N PHE A 137 -0.62 8.02 -24.85
CA PHE A 137 -0.86 6.63 -25.23
C PHE A 137 0.24 6.07 -26.13
N LEU A 138 0.64 6.79 -27.19
CA LEU A 138 1.70 6.33 -28.10
C LEU A 138 3.05 6.19 -27.38
N ARG A 139 3.38 7.12 -26.48
CA ARG A 139 4.60 7.03 -25.65
C ARG A 139 4.57 5.80 -24.74
N ASP A 140 3.48 5.62 -24.01
CA ASP A 140 3.34 4.51 -23.07
C ASP A 140 3.30 3.15 -23.81
N LEU A 141 2.71 3.12 -25.02
CA LEU A 141 2.71 1.96 -25.91
C LEU A 141 4.11 1.63 -26.46
N ALA A 142 4.91 2.64 -26.81
CA ALA A 142 6.29 2.44 -27.24
C ALA A 142 7.13 1.80 -26.12
N GLY A 143 6.95 2.24 -24.87
CA GLY A 143 7.57 1.59 -23.70
C GLY A 143 7.10 0.15 -23.47
N ALA A 144 5.89 -0.21 -23.92
CA ALA A 144 5.34 -1.55 -23.84
C ALA A 144 5.75 -2.49 -24.99
N ALA A 145 6.38 -1.97 -26.06
CA ALA A 145 6.61 -2.71 -27.29
C ALA A 145 7.41 -4.02 -27.12
N PRO A 146 8.50 -4.09 -26.31
CA PRO A 146 9.22 -5.35 -26.09
C PRO A 146 8.36 -6.42 -25.40
N ALA A 147 7.50 -6.02 -24.47
CA ALA A 147 6.57 -6.92 -23.80
C ALA A 147 5.43 -7.34 -24.75
N ALA A 148 4.93 -6.43 -25.59
CA ALA A 148 3.92 -6.75 -26.61
C ALA A 148 4.44 -7.77 -27.63
N LEU A 149 5.68 -7.61 -28.10
CA LEU A 149 6.30 -8.56 -29.01
C LEU A 149 6.47 -9.94 -28.36
N ARG A 150 6.95 -9.97 -27.11
CA ARG A 150 7.07 -11.22 -26.34
C ARG A 150 5.70 -11.90 -26.16
N TRP A 151 4.66 -11.15 -25.82
CA TRP A 151 3.29 -11.67 -25.72
C TRP A 151 2.79 -12.27 -27.04
N LEU A 152 3.04 -11.60 -28.17
CA LEU A 152 2.64 -12.09 -29.49
C LEU A 152 3.33 -13.41 -29.85
N ILE A 153 4.57 -13.60 -29.43
CA ILE A 153 5.37 -14.80 -29.72
C ILE A 153 5.05 -15.95 -28.76
N SER A 154 5.00 -15.69 -27.45
CA SER A 154 4.98 -16.76 -26.44
C SER A 154 3.69 -16.85 -25.63
N ARG A 155 2.72 -15.93 -25.81
CA ARG A 155 1.51 -15.82 -24.98
C ARG A 155 1.81 -15.83 -23.46
N ASP A 156 2.98 -15.32 -23.08
CA ASP A 156 3.46 -15.25 -21.69
C ASP A 156 2.61 -14.30 -20.81
N PRO A 157 1.90 -14.81 -19.79
CA PRO A 157 1.11 -13.97 -18.87
C PRO A 157 1.89 -12.81 -18.24
N ALA A 158 3.21 -12.95 -18.00
CA ALA A 158 4.06 -11.89 -17.46
C ALA A 158 4.26 -10.74 -18.46
N ALA A 159 4.31 -11.04 -19.76
CA ALA A 159 4.34 -10.02 -20.81
C ALA A 159 3.03 -9.23 -20.87
N LYS A 160 1.87 -9.89 -20.71
CA LYS A 160 0.55 -9.23 -20.60
C LYS A 160 0.47 -8.30 -19.38
N ALA A 161 1.05 -8.71 -18.25
CA ALA A 161 1.13 -7.88 -17.04
C ALA A 161 1.97 -6.61 -17.25
N ARG A 162 3.13 -6.72 -17.90
CA ARG A 162 3.99 -5.56 -18.22
C ARG A 162 3.30 -4.56 -19.14
N ILE A 163 2.55 -5.03 -20.13
CA ILE A 163 1.74 -4.17 -21.02
C ILE A 163 0.67 -3.42 -20.21
N LYS A 164 -0.07 -4.12 -19.34
CA LYS A 164 -1.07 -3.49 -18.46
C LYS A 164 -0.45 -2.43 -17.55
N ARG A 165 0.77 -2.64 -17.06
CA ARG A 165 1.49 -1.67 -16.22
C ARG A 165 1.96 -0.46 -17.02
N ALA A 166 2.57 -0.67 -18.19
CA ALA A 166 3.04 0.39 -19.06
C ALA A 166 1.89 1.32 -19.49
N LEU A 167 0.73 0.73 -19.80
CA LEU A 167 -0.50 1.46 -20.12
C LEU A 167 -1.28 1.94 -18.87
N ARG A 168 -0.73 1.69 -17.67
CA ARG A 168 -1.26 2.12 -16.36
C ARG A 168 -2.69 1.64 -16.08
N PHE A 169 -3.03 0.44 -16.52
CA PHE A 169 -4.29 -0.25 -16.22
C PHE A 169 -4.31 -0.95 -14.85
N SER A 170 -3.27 -0.77 -14.02
CA SER A 170 -3.13 -1.45 -12.73
C SER A 170 -3.44 -0.49 -11.59
N ALA A 171 -4.28 -0.90 -10.65
CA ALA A 171 -4.75 -0.08 -9.52
C ALA A 171 -3.67 0.19 -8.45
N ASN A 172 -2.57 -0.58 -8.43
CA ASN A 172 -1.53 -0.45 -7.41
C ASN A 172 -0.49 0.63 -7.81
N ARG A 173 -0.72 1.85 -7.32
CA ARG A 173 -0.02 3.09 -7.70
C ARG A 173 1.15 3.48 -6.79
N MET A 174 1.83 2.54 -6.15
CA MET A 174 3.06 2.89 -5.42
C MET A 174 4.25 2.84 -6.38
N PRO A 175 5.01 3.94 -6.55
CA PRO A 175 6.35 3.87 -7.12
C PRO A 175 7.19 2.99 -6.20
N VAL A 176 7.93 2.03 -6.75
CA VAL A 176 8.76 1.11 -5.96
C VAL A 176 10.19 1.27 -6.42
N SER A 177 11.05 1.66 -5.48
CA SER A 177 12.49 1.73 -5.71
C SER A 177 13.15 0.36 -5.52
N VAL A 178 14.30 0.19 -6.16
CA VAL A 178 15.15 -1.00 -6.01
C VAL A 178 15.69 -1.03 -4.59
N MET A 179 15.60 -2.17 -3.92
CA MET A 179 16.25 -2.40 -2.62
C MET A 179 17.73 -2.69 -2.80
N ASN A 180 18.55 -2.20 -1.86
CA ASN A 180 19.98 -2.46 -1.81
C ASN A 180 20.26 -3.89 -1.29
N SER A 181 20.71 -4.79 -2.16
CA SER A 181 21.07 -6.17 -1.80
C SER A 181 22.30 -6.27 -0.89
N GLY A 182 23.09 -5.19 -0.78
CA GLY A 182 24.23 -5.08 0.12
C GLY A 182 23.90 -4.52 1.51
N LEU A 183 22.62 -4.34 1.85
CA LEU A 183 22.23 -3.82 3.17
C LEU A 183 22.80 -4.67 4.31
N PHE A 184 22.66 -5.99 4.22
CA PHE A 184 23.25 -6.93 5.17
C PHE A 184 24.61 -7.39 4.67
N ALA A 185 25.58 -7.56 5.58
CA ALA A 185 26.86 -8.17 5.23
C ALA A 185 26.63 -9.52 4.51
N GLN A 186 27.39 -9.81 3.46
CA GLN A 186 27.27 -11.10 2.76
C GLN A 186 28.00 -12.19 3.53
N ASP A 187 27.41 -13.38 3.58
CA ASP A 187 28.03 -14.54 4.21
C ASP A 187 29.40 -14.80 3.57
N GLY A 188 30.46 -14.82 4.40
CA GLY A 188 31.84 -15.00 3.96
C GLY A 188 32.58 -13.72 3.55
N THR A 189 31.93 -12.55 3.53
CA THR A 189 32.64 -11.26 3.43
C THR A 189 32.99 -10.74 4.81
N ALA A 190 34.28 -10.49 5.07
CA ALA A 190 34.70 -9.87 6.31
C ALA A 190 34.10 -8.46 6.41
N ALA A 191 33.59 -8.10 7.59
CA ALA A 191 33.19 -6.72 7.85
C ALA A 191 34.36 -5.77 7.55
N PRO A 192 34.10 -4.56 7.03
CA PRO A 192 35.16 -3.59 6.83
C PRO A 192 35.88 -3.36 8.16
N PRO A 193 37.23 -3.30 8.16
CA PRO A 193 37.97 -3.10 9.40
C PRO A 193 37.55 -1.79 10.05
N GLU A 194 37.42 -1.81 11.37
CA GLU A 194 37.08 -0.59 12.12
C GLU A 194 38.16 0.49 11.93
N PRO A 195 37.79 1.77 11.82
CA PRO A 195 38.76 2.86 11.73
C PRO A 195 39.74 2.83 12.90
N ALA A 196 41.02 3.06 12.60
CA ALA A 196 42.06 3.12 13.62
C ALA A 196 41.71 4.20 14.67
N GLY A 197 41.76 3.83 15.96
CA GLY A 197 41.50 4.76 17.05
C GLY A 197 40.01 5.04 17.35
N LEU A 198 39.06 4.37 16.68
CA LEU A 198 37.62 4.60 16.88
C LEU A 198 37.24 4.56 18.38
N PHE A 199 37.57 3.47 19.06
CA PHE A 199 37.24 3.25 20.47
C PHE A 199 38.08 4.09 21.45
N GLN A 200 39.04 4.87 20.96
CA GLN A 200 39.82 5.83 21.75
C GLN A 200 39.43 7.28 21.46
N THR A 201 38.52 7.51 20.52
CA THR A 201 38.11 8.86 20.11
C THR A 201 37.11 9.41 21.14
N PRO A 202 37.46 10.49 21.88
CA PRO A 202 36.57 11.05 22.88
C PRO A 202 35.39 11.80 22.25
N ILE A 203 34.26 11.76 22.95
CA ILE A 203 33.06 12.54 22.60
C ILE A 203 32.60 13.40 23.79
N THR A 204 31.98 14.54 23.49
CA THR A 204 31.23 15.33 24.47
C THR A 204 29.75 15.25 24.15
N ILE A 205 28.96 14.75 25.08
CA ILE A 205 27.50 14.69 24.99
C ILE A 205 26.94 15.99 25.58
N VAL A 206 26.07 16.67 24.83
CA VAL A 206 25.34 17.86 25.26
C VAL A 206 23.89 17.46 25.50
N LEU A 207 23.43 17.58 26.74
CA LEU A 207 22.11 17.15 27.17
C LEU A 207 21.34 18.34 27.78
N PRO A 208 20.53 19.07 27.00
CA PRO A 208 19.63 20.08 27.54
C PRO A 208 18.46 19.40 28.26
N VAL A 209 18.11 19.90 29.44
CA VAL A 209 17.04 19.36 30.29
C VAL A 209 16.05 20.47 30.63
N TYR A 210 14.79 20.26 30.24
CA TYR A 210 13.66 21.08 30.65
C TYR A 210 12.45 20.18 30.91
N ASN A 211 12.14 19.92 32.19
CA ASN A 211 11.13 18.94 32.64
C ASN A 211 11.43 17.50 32.19
N ALA A 212 10.39 16.68 31.95
CA ALA A 212 10.47 15.26 31.58
C ALA A 212 11.17 14.36 32.61
N PHE A 213 10.97 14.64 33.90
CA PHE A 213 11.57 13.90 35.02
C PHE A 213 11.42 12.38 34.88
N ASP A 214 10.23 11.92 34.48
CA ASP A 214 9.91 10.49 34.45
C ASP A 214 10.67 9.71 33.36
N LEU A 215 11.29 10.38 32.40
CA LEU A 215 12.14 9.78 31.35
C LEU A 215 13.64 9.93 31.66
N LEU A 216 14.00 11.01 32.35
CA LEU A 216 15.39 11.48 32.50
C LEU A 216 16.31 10.45 33.18
N ALA A 217 15.81 9.74 34.20
CA ALA A 217 16.61 8.74 34.91
C ALA A 217 17.06 7.60 33.98
N GLU A 218 16.15 7.03 33.20
CA GLU A 218 16.48 5.95 32.26
C GLU A 218 17.42 6.46 31.14
N VAL A 219 17.24 7.70 30.65
CA VAL A 219 18.16 8.29 29.66
C VAL A 219 19.59 8.39 30.21
N LEU A 220 19.75 8.90 31.43
CA LEU A 220 21.07 9.02 32.06
C LEU A 220 21.70 7.65 32.35
N GLU A 221 20.92 6.68 32.81
CA GLU A 221 21.38 5.30 33.00
C GLU A 221 21.85 4.67 31.68
N ARG A 222 21.10 4.85 30.59
CA ARG A 222 21.50 4.39 29.26
C ARG A 222 22.79 5.08 28.80
N VAL A 223 22.94 6.39 28.98
CA VAL A 223 24.20 7.08 28.63
C VAL A 223 25.38 6.47 29.39
N LEU A 224 25.24 6.21 30.70
CA LEU A 224 26.30 5.58 31.49
C LEU A 224 26.64 4.16 31.04
N ALA A 225 25.62 3.33 30.81
CA ALA A 225 25.78 1.90 30.56
C ALA A 225 26.08 1.55 29.10
N HIS A 226 25.61 2.37 28.15
CA HIS A 226 25.60 2.02 26.72
C HIS A 226 26.65 2.77 25.89
N THR A 227 27.27 3.82 26.43
CA THR A 227 28.29 4.59 25.71
C THR A 227 29.63 3.86 25.73
N ASP A 228 30.09 3.45 24.55
CA ASP A 228 31.25 2.57 24.33
C ASP A 228 32.55 3.29 23.95
N LEU A 229 32.56 4.62 24.07
CA LEU A 229 33.71 5.49 23.82
C LEU A 229 34.12 6.23 25.09
N PRO A 230 35.33 6.81 25.16
CA PRO A 230 35.63 7.84 26.15
C PRO A 230 34.65 9.01 25.98
N TRP A 231 33.97 9.41 27.06
CA TRP A 231 32.93 10.43 26.95
C TRP A 231 32.95 11.42 28.12
N ARG A 232 32.44 12.62 27.84
CA ARG A 232 32.08 13.68 28.79
C ARG A 232 30.63 14.07 28.61
N LEU A 233 30.00 14.59 29.65
CA LEU A 233 28.61 15.06 29.59
C LEU A 233 28.53 16.51 30.05
N VAL A 234 28.03 17.40 29.19
CA VAL A 234 27.62 18.76 29.53
C VAL A 234 26.11 18.79 29.58
N MET A 235 25.56 18.82 30.79
CA MET A 235 24.14 18.85 31.04
C MET A 235 23.71 20.27 31.34
N VAL A 236 22.67 20.76 30.66
CA VAL A 236 22.15 22.12 30.87
C VAL A 236 20.74 22.04 31.42
N GLU A 237 20.58 22.32 32.70
CA GLU A 237 19.29 22.47 33.34
C GLU A 237 18.72 23.86 33.02
N ASP A 238 17.65 23.89 32.23
CA ASP A 238 17.08 25.11 31.67
C ASP A 238 15.90 25.67 32.47
N CYS A 239 16.05 25.73 33.80
CA CYS A 239 15.03 26.24 34.70
C CYS A 239 13.67 25.50 34.56
N SER A 240 13.72 24.18 34.68
CA SER A 240 12.58 23.28 34.71
C SER A 240 11.53 23.76 35.72
N SER A 241 10.26 23.68 35.31
CA SER A 241 9.13 23.97 36.19
C SER A 241 8.80 22.82 37.14
N ASP A 242 9.19 21.60 36.78
CA ASP A 242 9.11 20.45 37.69
C ASP A 242 10.20 20.55 38.76
N ALA A 243 9.78 20.81 40.00
CA ALA A 243 10.67 21.00 41.15
C ALA A 243 11.54 19.76 41.48
N ARG A 244 11.21 18.58 40.94
CA ARG A 244 11.98 17.35 41.14
C ARG A 244 13.28 17.31 40.33
N VAL A 245 13.35 18.02 39.20
CA VAL A 245 14.46 17.89 38.23
C VAL A 245 15.79 18.39 38.79
N ARG A 246 15.86 19.63 39.28
CA ARG A 246 17.12 20.22 39.77
C ARG A 246 17.77 19.42 40.91
N PRO A 247 17.05 19.06 42.00
CA PRO A 247 17.63 18.26 43.06
C PRO A 247 18.17 16.93 42.55
N PHE A 248 17.39 16.23 41.73
CA PHE A 248 17.80 14.97 41.13
C PHE A 248 19.07 15.09 40.29
N LEU A 249 19.18 16.12 39.44
CA LEU A 249 20.38 16.33 38.64
C LEU A 249 21.62 16.61 39.50
N ARG A 250 21.48 17.43 40.55
CA ARG A 250 22.58 17.71 41.48
C ARG A 250 23.06 16.45 42.18
N ASP A 251 22.13 15.65 42.69
CA ASP A 251 22.43 14.39 43.38
C ASP A 251 23.10 13.39 42.42
N TRP A 252 22.57 13.28 41.19
CA TRP A 252 23.14 12.41 40.16
C TRP A 252 24.56 12.84 39.77
N VAL A 253 24.80 14.13 39.54
CA VAL A 253 26.15 14.65 39.23
C VAL A 253 27.11 14.42 40.40
N ALA A 254 26.69 14.68 41.64
CA ALA A 254 27.53 14.42 42.81
C ALA A 254 27.95 12.94 42.92
N ALA A 255 27.03 12.02 42.62
CA ALA A 255 27.33 10.59 42.57
C ALA A 255 28.33 10.23 41.46
N GLN A 256 28.21 10.84 40.27
CA GLN A 256 29.15 10.61 39.17
C GLN A 256 30.54 11.20 39.46
N GLU A 257 30.62 12.38 40.03
CA GLU A 257 31.88 13.03 40.40
C GLU A 257 32.65 12.25 41.47
N ALA A 258 31.96 11.53 42.36
CA ALA A 258 32.61 10.65 43.33
C ALA A 258 33.34 9.45 42.68
N GLY A 259 32.83 8.94 41.55
CA GLY A 259 33.41 7.81 40.83
C GLY A 259 34.35 8.19 39.69
N ALA A 260 34.09 9.31 39.01
CA ALA A 260 34.85 9.79 37.86
C ALA A 260 34.88 11.34 37.83
N PRO A 261 35.77 11.97 38.62
CA PRO A 261 35.85 13.42 38.72
C PRO A 261 36.05 14.12 37.37
N GLY A 262 35.30 15.19 37.13
CA GLY A 262 35.37 16.01 35.92
C GLY A 262 34.76 15.38 34.67
N ARG A 263 34.06 14.24 34.78
CA ARG A 263 33.37 13.60 33.64
C ARG A 263 32.07 14.32 33.28
N VAL A 264 31.40 14.91 34.27
CA VAL A 264 30.08 15.52 34.10
C VAL A 264 30.13 16.98 34.53
N THR A 265 29.63 17.88 33.68
CA THR A 265 29.44 19.30 33.99
C THR A 265 27.96 19.63 33.97
N LEU A 266 27.43 20.14 35.09
CA LEU A 266 26.07 20.66 35.19
C LEU A 266 26.08 22.19 35.10
N VAL A 267 25.36 22.73 34.12
CA VAL A 267 25.09 24.16 33.96
C VAL A 267 23.64 24.41 34.34
N GLU A 268 23.40 25.29 35.30
CA GLU A 268 22.06 25.65 35.76
C GLU A 268 21.70 27.08 35.31
N ASN A 269 20.70 27.21 34.43
CA ASN A 269 20.24 28.53 34.00
C ASN A 269 19.37 29.17 35.09
N ALA A 270 19.55 30.47 35.34
CA ALA A 270 18.74 31.20 36.33
C ALA A 270 17.28 31.45 35.87
N THR A 271 17.04 31.40 34.55
CA THR A 271 15.73 31.59 33.91
C THR A 271 15.61 30.61 32.75
N ASN A 272 14.40 30.31 32.27
CA ASN A 272 14.22 29.47 31.08
C ASN A 272 14.75 30.21 29.83
N MET A 273 15.94 29.81 29.39
CA MET A 273 16.64 30.37 28.24
C MET A 273 16.15 29.76 26.93
N GLY A 274 15.47 28.62 26.96
CA GLY A 274 15.04 27.88 25.79
C GLY A 274 16.17 27.04 25.19
N PHE A 275 15.77 26.02 24.42
CA PHE A 275 16.66 24.98 23.86
C PHE A 275 17.92 25.55 23.21
N ILE A 276 17.77 26.50 22.28
CA ILE A 276 18.89 27.00 21.46
C ILE A 276 19.97 27.67 22.30
N ARG A 277 19.58 28.53 23.26
CA ARG A 277 20.55 29.25 24.10
C ARG A 277 21.24 28.31 25.09
N SER A 278 20.49 27.36 25.64
CA SER A 278 21.02 26.31 26.51
C SER A 278 22.02 25.43 25.79
N VAL A 279 21.69 24.97 24.57
CA VAL A 279 22.60 24.20 23.73
C VAL A 279 23.83 25.01 23.33
N ASN A 280 23.70 26.28 22.93
CA ASN A 280 24.84 27.12 22.58
C ASN A 280 25.82 27.30 23.74
N ALA A 281 25.33 27.50 24.97
CA ALA A 281 26.19 27.57 26.16
C ALA A 281 26.99 26.27 26.37
N ALA A 282 26.36 25.12 26.15
CA ALA A 282 27.03 23.84 26.22
C ALA A 282 28.00 23.60 25.06
N LEU A 283 27.67 24.03 23.83
CA LEU A 283 28.58 23.94 22.68
C LEU A 283 29.85 24.76 22.91
N ASP A 284 29.72 25.96 23.49
CA ASP A 284 30.89 26.80 23.78
C ASP A 284 31.81 26.14 24.84
N LEU A 285 31.26 25.48 25.85
CA LEU A 285 32.05 24.65 26.78
C LEU A 285 32.68 23.46 26.07
N ALA A 286 31.90 22.72 25.27
CA ALA A 286 32.34 21.51 24.57
C ALA A 286 33.51 21.77 23.61
N ARG A 287 33.52 22.94 22.96
CA ARG A 287 34.62 23.38 22.09
C ARG A 287 35.97 23.46 22.81
N GLY A 288 35.97 23.76 24.12
CA GLY A 288 37.18 23.77 24.94
C GLY A 288 37.82 22.40 25.09
N PHE A 289 37.05 21.31 24.96
CA PHE A 289 37.56 19.94 25.09
C PHE A 289 38.15 19.38 23.79
N GLY A 290 37.75 19.92 22.63
CA GLY A 290 38.27 19.51 21.32
C GLY A 290 37.75 18.16 20.81
N ASP A 291 36.70 17.63 21.46
CA ASP A 291 36.04 16.36 21.13
C ASP A 291 35.01 16.53 20.00
N HIS A 292 34.57 15.43 19.40
CA HIS A 292 33.31 15.42 18.63
C HIS A 292 32.14 15.63 19.59
N VAL A 293 31.10 16.34 19.16
CA VAL A 293 29.95 16.67 20.02
C VAL A 293 28.74 15.85 19.62
N VAL A 294 27.95 15.38 20.58
CA VAL A 294 26.63 14.79 20.33
C VAL A 294 25.57 15.61 21.03
N LEU A 295 24.62 16.15 20.27
CA LEU A 295 23.37 16.66 20.83
C LEU A 295 22.48 15.47 21.16
N LEU A 296 22.01 15.38 22.41
CA LEU A 296 21.13 14.31 22.87
C LEU A 296 20.01 14.91 23.72
N ASN A 297 18.76 14.73 23.30
CA ASN A 297 17.63 15.19 24.09
C ASN A 297 17.45 14.33 25.36
N SER A 298 16.81 14.92 26.38
CA SER A 298 16.49 14.26 27.66
C SER A 298 15.43 13.15 27.57
N ASP A 299 14.96 12.84 26.37
CA ASP A 299 13.94 11.83 26.03
C ASP A 299 14.39 10.92 24.86
N ALA A 300 15.69 10.91 24.57
CA ALA A 300 16.33 10.05 23.58
C ALA A 300 17.03 8.85 24.24
N PHE A 301 16.58 7.64 23.91
CA PHE A 301 16.99 6.40 24.57
C PHE A 301 18.00 5.67 23.69
N VAL A 302 19.29 5.85 24.01
CA VAL A 302 20.39 5.26 23.25
C VAL A 302 20.54 3.76 23.52
N PRO A 303 20.76 2.91 22.48
CA PRO A 303 21.02 1.48 22.66
C PRO A 303 22.50 1.20 23.00
N ALA A 304 22.82 -0.02 23.45
CA ALA A 304 24.19 -0.44 23.73
C ALA A 304 25.13 -0.22 22.52
N GLY A 305 26.32 0.37 22.73
CA GLY A 305 27.33 0.56 21.67
C GLY A 305 26.90 1.55 20.58
N TRP A 306 26.15 2.59 20.96
CA TRP A 306 25.63 3.58 20.01
C TRP A 306 26.69 4.59 19.56
N ALA A 307 27.61 4.96 20.45
CA ALA A 307 28.47 6.13 20.25
C ALA A 307 29.53 5.87 19.18
N SER A 308 30.19 4.70 19.21
CA SER A 308 31.15 4.30 18.17
C SER A 308 30.50 4.28 16.78
N ARG A 309 29.30 3.69 16.66
CA ARG A 309 28.53 3.66 15.41
C ARG A 309 28.18 5.05 14.92
N LEU A 310 27.76 5.96 15.81
CA LEU A 310 27.36 7.31 15.45
C LEU A 310 28.52 8.17 14.92
N ILE A 311 29.72 8.07 15.52
CA ILE A 311 30.88 8.87 15.10
C ILE A 311 31.73 8.23 14.02
N ARG A 312 31.60 6.92 13.77
CA ARG A 312 32.38 6.19 12.75
C ARG A 312 32.45 6.93 11.41
N PRO A 313 31.36 7.51 10.86
CA PRO A 313 31.44 8.24 9.58
C PRO A 313 32.42 9.43 9.58
N PHE A 314 32.68 10.09 10.71
CA PHE A 314 33.66 11.18 10.79
C PHE A 314 35.10 10.71 10.60
N LEU A 315 35.39 9.47 10.99
CA LEU A 315 36.72 8.86 10.92
C LEU A 315 36.97 8.24 9.53
N VAL A 316 35.91 7.84 8.83
CA VAL A 316 35.97 7.27 7.49
C VAL A 316 35.94 8.34 6.40
N HIS A 317 35.16 9.41 6.60
CA HIS A 317 34.91 10.44 5.61
C HIS A 317 35.25 11.83 6.15
N SER A 318 36.22 12.49 5.54
CA SER A 318 36.74 13.79 6.01
C SER A 318 35.77 14.96 5.86
N ASP A 319 34.75 14.82 5.02
CA ASP A 319 33.77 15.84 4.66
C ASP A 319 32.42 15.68 5.37
N VAL A 320 32.30 14.75 6.32
CA VAL A 320 31.06 14.54 7.08
C VAL A 320 31.01 15.51 8.25
N ALA A 321 29.99 16.37 8.23
CA ALA A 321 29.74 17.40 9.21
C ALA A 321 28.81 16.95 10.33
N SER A 322 27.79 16.16 10.02
CA SER A 322 26.90 15.60 11.03
C SER A 322 26.38 14.23 10.66
N VAL A 323 25.99 13.48 11.68
CA VAL A 323 25.37 12.15 11.55
C VAL A 323 24.14 12.09 12.46
N THR A 324 23.02 11.60 11.93
CA THR A 324 21.76 11.41 12.66
C THR A 324 21.29 9.95 12.51
N PRO A 325 20.95 9.24 13.59
CA PRO A 325 20.45 7.87 13.51
C PRO A 325 18.99 7.81 13.04
N MET A 326 18.54 6.61 12.70
CA MET A 326 17.11 6.33 12.49
C MET A 326 16.36 6.39 13.83
N SER A 327 15.06 6.70 13.80
CA SER A 327 14.22 6.77 15.00
C SER A 327 12.75 6.43 14.70
N ASN A 328 11.94 6.30 15.75
CA ASN A 328 10.48 6.29 15.67
C ASN A 328 9.88 7.69 15.49
N ASP A 329 10.64 8.76 15.77
CA ASP A 329 10.20 10.15 15.64
C ASP A 329 11.36 11.11 15.27
N ALA A 330 11.81 11.02 14.02
CA ALA A 330 12.89 11.84 13.47
C ALA A 330 12.63 12.27 12.01
N GLU A 331 11.41 12.71 11.73
CA GLU A 331 11.00 13.25 10.42
C GLU A 331 11.38 12.34 9.23
N ILE A 332 12.27 12.80 8.34
CA ILE A 332 12.74 12.06 7.16
C ILE A 332 13.54 10.77 7.52
N PHE A 333 13.90 10.59 8.79
CA PHE A 333 14.57 9.40 9.34
C PHE A 333 13.63 8.48 10.14
N SER A 334 12.32 8.79 10.19
CA SER A 334 11.33 7.99 10.92
C SER A 334 11.04 6.64 10.28
N THR A 335 11.04 5.57 11.07
CA THR A 335 10.54 4.24 10.70
C THR A 335 9.41 3.86 11.67
N PRO A 336 8.35 3.13 11.26
CA PRO A 336 8.17 2.33 10.04
C PRO A 336 7.88 3.10 8.75
N VAL A 337 7.32 4.31 8.84
CA VAL A 337 6.92 5.14 7.70
C VAL A 337 7.62 6.49 7.79
N ILE A 338 8.19 6.94 6.66
CA ILE A 338 8.90 8.22 6.58
C ILE A 338 7.99 9.39 7.02
N CYS A 339 8.53 10.33 7.79
CA CYS A 339 7.83 11.49 8.33
C CYS A 339 6.62 11.17 9.22
N GLN A 340 6.51 9.93 9.73
CA GLN A 340 5.43 9.53 10.60
C GLN A 340 5.96 9.03 11.94
N ARG A 341 5.52 9.70 13.00
CA ARG A 341 5.80 9.31 14.38
C ARG A 341 5.09 8.01 14.73
N THR A 342 5.77 7.16 15.49
CA THR A 342 5.16 6.02 16.20
C THR A 342 5.57 5.97 17.65
N VAL A 343 4.70 5.43 18.51
CA VAL A 343 5.03 5.12 19.91
C VAL A 343 5.59 3.69 19.97
N LEU A 344 6.60 3.49 20.80
CA LEU A 344 7.22 2.18 21.01
C LEU A 344 6.90 1.65 22.40
N ALA A 345 6.69 0.34 22.50
CA ALA A 345 6.67 -0.36 23.79
C ALA A 345 8.10 -0.44 24.38
N PRO A 346 8.25 -0.53 25.72
CA PRO A 346 9.55 -0.74 26.35
C PRO A 346 10.30 -1.94 25.74
N GLY A 347 11.58 -1.76 25.41
CA GLY A 347 12.45 -2.76 24.80
C GLY A 347 12.27 -2.95 23.28
N ALA A 348 11.20 -2.42 22.67
CA ALA A 348 11.01 -2.53 21.22
C ALA A 348 12.10 -1.78 20.43
N ALA A 349 12.56 -0.64 20.94
CA ALA A 349 13.68 0.11 20.37
C ALA A 349 14.97 -0.70 20.29
N ASP A 350 15.28 -1.45 21.35
CA ASP A 350 16.49 -2.27 21.43
C ASP A 350 16.40 -3.48 20.47
N ALA A 351 15.21 -4.04 20.26
CA ALA A 351 14.97 -5.08 19.24
C ALA A 351 15.12 -4.56 17.80
N ILE A 352 14.69 -3.31 17.55
CA ILE A 352 14.89 -2.64 16.27
C ILE A 352 16.40 -2.36 16.04
N ASP A 353 17.10 -1.86 17.06
CA ASP A 353 18.56 -1.63 16.97
C ASP A 353 19.35 -2.93 16.77
N ALA A 354 18.90 -4.06 17.34
CA ALA A 354 19.51 -5.36 17.09
C ALA A 354 19.49 -5.74 15.60
N THR A 355 18.46 -5.30 14.86
CA THR A 355 18.42 -5.41 13.39
C THR A 355 19.34 -4.39 12.73
N ALA A 356 19.31 -3.13 13.17
CA ALA A 356 20.16 -2.06 12.63
C ALA A 356 21.66 -2.41 12.69
N ARG A 357 22.11 -3.00 13.80
CA ARG A 357 23.51 -3.40 14.03
C ARG A 357 24.03 -4.44 13.01
N ARG A 358 23.13 -5.14 12.33
CA ARG A 358 23.47 -6.16 11.32
C ARG A 358 23.69 -5.57 9.93
N PHE A 359 23.37 -4.29 9.74
CA PHE A 359 23.59 -3.63 8.46
C PHE A 359 25.08 -3.42 8.22
N HIS A 360 25.48 -3.50 6.95
CA HIS A 360 26.82 -3.12 6.54
C HIS A 360 27.02 -1.62 6.88
N PRO A 361 28.10 -1.22 7.57
CA PRO A 361 28.26 0.15 8.10
C PRO A 361 28.17 1.28 7.06
N ASP A 362 28.51 0.98 5.80
CA ASP A 362 28.52 1.95 4.70
C ASP A 362 27.30 1.80 3.76
N ALA A 363 26.43 0.81 3.99
CA ALA A 363 25.24 0.60 3.15
C ALA A 363 24.17 1.66 3.44
N ASP A 364 23.64 2.27 2.37
CA ASP A 364 22.58 3.27 2.41
C ASP A 364 22.87 4.45 3.39
N LEU A 365 24.16 4.78 3.58
CA LEU A 365 24.61 5.95 4.33
C LEU A 365 24.30 7.24 3.55
N ALA A 366 23.02 7.61 3.53
CA ALA A 366 22.47 8.62 2.65
C ALA A 366 22.84 10.04 3.08
N GLN A 367 23.19 10.88 2.11
CA GLN A 367 23.30 12.32 2.33
C GLN A 367 21.89 12.92 2.49
N ALA A 368 21.67 13.59 3.63
CA ALA A 368 20.43 14.25 3.97
C ALA A 368 20.54 15.77 3.78
N PRO A 369 19.42 16.47 3.53
CA PRO A 369 19.40 17.93 3.48
C PRO A 369 19.63 18.58 4.87
N THR A 370 19.34 17.86 5.95
CA THR A 370 19.54 18.29 7.34
C THR A 370 19.76 17.08 8.26
N GLY A 371 20.32 17.30 9.44
CA GLY A 371 20.20 16.39 10.59
C GLY A 371 18.95 16.73 11.43
N VAL A 372 18.65 15.88 12.42
CA VAL A 372 17.57 16.10 13.40
C VAL A 372 18.14 16.13 14.81
N GLY A 373 17.84 17.20 15.55
CA GLY A 373 18.54 17.55 16.80
C GLY A 373 18.31 16.65 18.02
N PHE A 374 17.37 15.70 17.97
CA PHE A 374 17.08 14.80 19.10
C PHE A 374 18.28 13.90 19.49
N CYS A 375 19.03 13.48 18.48
CA CYS A 375 20.27 12.72 18.59
C CYS A 375 21.11 13.03 17.34
N MET A 376 22.06 13.96 17.45
CA MET A 376 22.85 14.42 16.31
C MET A 376 24.31 14.58 16.69
N ALA A 377 25.19 13.82 16.04
CA ALA A 377 26.63 14.02 16.17
C ALA A 377 27.08 15.17 15.26
N LEU A 378 27.95 16.02 15.78
CA LEU A 378 28.56 17.17 15.14
C LEU A 378 30.07 16.97 15.07
N ASN A 379 30.62 17.08 13.86
CA ASN A 379 32.05 16.97 13.65
C ASN A 379 32.74 18.21 14.23
N ARG A 380 33.71 18.00 15.13
CA ARG A 380 34.49 19.07 15.78
C ARG A 380 35.08 20.09 14.82
N ARG A 381 35.48 19.68 13.61
CA ARG A 381 36.04 20.59 12.59
C ARG A 381 35.01 21.57 12.07
N TYR A 382 33.80 21.09 11.78
CA TYR A 382 32.71 21.92 11.27
C TYR A 382 32.04 22.73 12.38
N LEU A 383 31.97 22.18 13.59
CA LEU A 383 31.54 22.93 14.78
C LEU A 383 32.48 24.10 15.07
N ALA A 384 33.80 23.96 14.86
CA ALA A 384 34.72 25.09 14.98
C ALA A 384 34.46 26.20 13.94
N LEU A 385 33.90 25.88 12.77
CA LEU A 385 33.55 26.84 11.71
C LEU A 385 32.19 27.51 11.93
N VAL A 386 31.23 26.77 12.48
CA VAL A 386 29.87 27.23 12.81
C VAL A 386 29.59 26.83 14.26
N PRO A 387 30.06 27.63 15.25
CA PRO A 387 30.10 27.21 16.65
C PRO A 387 28.77 27.27 17.39
N GLN A 388 27.78 27.95 16.81
CA GLN A 388 26.51 28.22 17.47
C GLN A 388 25.34 27.98 16.52
N LEU A 389 24.24 27.55 17.11
CA LEU A 389 22.90 27.56 16.52
C LEU A 389 22.34 28.99 16.52
N ASP A 390 21.57 29.35 15.49
CA ASP A 390 21.07 30.72 15.34
C ASP A 390 19.90 31.00 16.30
N THR A 391 20.05 31.99 17.17
CA THR A 391 19.04 32.32 18.17
C THR A 391 17.77 32.95 17.59
N VAL A 392 17.73 33.27 16.28
CA VAL A 392 16.52 33.79 15.60
C VAL A 392 15.34 32.83 15.72
N PHE A 393 15.58 31.52 15.83
CA PHE A 393 14.55 30.49 15.94
C PHE A 393 13.93 30.39 17.35
N GLY A 394 14.35 31.25 18.28
CA GLY A 394 13.73 31.42 19.59
C GLY A 394 13.84 30.17 20.46
N ARG A 395 12.76 29.40 20.56
CA ARG A 395 12.64 28.23 21.45
C ARG A 395 12.93 26.89 20.77
N GLY A 396 13.28 26.89 19.49
CA GLY A 396 13.62 25.69 18.70
C GLY A 396 12.84 25.62 17.38
N TYR A 397 12.97 24.51 16.67
CA TYR A 397 12.42 24.24 15.33
C TYR A 397 13.07 25.10 14.22
N GLY A 398 14.10 24.55 13.55
CA GLY A 398 14.76 25.15 12.39
C GLY A 398 16.23 25.52 12.62
N GLU A 399 16.69 25.53 13.86
CA GLU A 399 18.07 25.82 14.24
C GLU A 399 19.07 24.80 13.67
N GLU A 400 18.70 23.52 13.68
CA GLU A 400 19.51 22.42 13.14
C GLU A 400 19.54 22.48 11.61
N VAL A 401 18.42 22.87 10.99
CA VAL A 401 18.32 23.08 9.54
C VAL A 401 19.26 24.20 9.12
N ASP A 402 19.20 25.34 9.82
CA ASP A 402 20.05 26.49 9.54
C ASP A 402 21.54 26.17 9.75
N TRP A 403 21.90 25.46 10.82
CA TRP A 403 23.26 25.00 11.05
C TRP A 403 23.74 24.08 9.92
N CYS A 404 22.92 23.09 9.54
CA CYS A 404 23.24 22.17 8.45
C CYS A 404 23.47 22.92 7.14
N GLN A 405 22.55 23.82 6.76
CA GLN A 405 22.67 24.56 5.51
C GLN A 405 23.89 25.51 5.49
N LYS A 406 24.23 26.16 6.61
CA LYS A 406 25.47 26.96 6.76
C LYS A 406 26.72 26.11 6.59
N VAL A 407 26.73 24.90 7.14
CA VAL A 407 27.87 23.98 7.08
C VAL A 407 27.99 23.32 5.71
N ARG A 408 26.88 23.01 5.07
CA ARG A 408 26.82 22.49 3.70
C ARG A 408 27.40 23.48 2.69
N ALA A 409 27.12 24.77 2.86
CA ALA A 409 27.74 25.83 2.05
C ALA A 409 29.29 25.87 2.20
N ARG A 410 29.84 25.23 3.23
CA ARG A 410 31.29 25.07 3.47
C ARG A 410 31.79 23.66 3.11
N GLY A 411 31.03 22.90 2.33
CA GLY A 411 31.40 21.57 1.84
C GLY A 411 31.17 20.43 2.85
N GLY A 412 30.45 20.67 3.94
CA GLY A 412 30.06 19.62 4.88
C GLY A 412 28.88 18.78 4.39
N ARG A 413 28.92 17.46 4.60
CA ARG A 413 27.79 16.55 4.36
C ARG A 413 27.10 16.17 5.67
N HIS A 414 25.77 16.03 5.60
CA HIS A 414 24.94 15.51 6.68
C HIS A 414 24.50 14.11 6.31
N LEU A 415 24.76 13.12 7.16
CA LEU A 415 24.47 11.73 6.86
C LEU A 415 23.38 11.19 7.77
N ALA A 416 22.46 10.44 7.18
CA ALA A 416 21.58 9.54 7.93
C ALA A 416 22.31 8.23 8.17
N LEU A 417 22.26 7.70 9.40
CA LEU A 417 22.91 6.46 9.78
C LEU A 417 21.88 5.33 9.96
N PRO A 418 21.76 4.40 8.98
CA PRO A 418 20.81 3.30 9.09
C PRO A 418 21.17 2.27 10.16
N GLY A 419 22.46 2.09 10.43
CA GLY A 419 23.00 1.07 11.34
C GLY A 419 22.85 1.38 12.84
N LEU A 420 22.07 2.40 13.18
CA LEU A 420 21.78 2.79 14.55
C LEU A 420 20.32 3.27 14.65
N PHE A 421 19.58 2.72 15.62
CA PHE A 421 18.23 3.15 15.94
C PHE A 421 18.19 3.73 17.35
N VAL A 422 17.72 4.97 17.50
CA VAL A 422 17.56 5.64 18.81
C VAL A 422 16.10 5.99 18.99
N GLU A 423 15.51 5.55 20.09
CA GLU A 423 14.13 5.88 20.41
C GLU A 423 14.00 7.31 20.92
N HIS A 424 12.96 8.00 20.47
CA HIS A 424 12.60 9.35 20.92
C HIS A 424 11.17 9.30 21.49
N ARG A 425 11.03 9.37 22.82
CA ARG A 425 9.73 9.20 23.50
C ARG A 425 8.98 10.51 23.72
N GLY A 426 9.70 11.63 23.89
CA GLY A 426 9.09 12.89 24.28
C GLY A 426 8.63 13.74 23.10
N GLY A 427 7.32 13.97 23.04
CA GLY A 427 6.67 14.88 22.09
C GLY A 427 5.55 15.72 22.73
N THR A 428 5.39 15.62 24.06
CA THR A 428 4.32 16.25 24.85
C THR A 428 4.71 17.61 25.44
N SER A 429 5.85 18.17 25.03
CA SER A 429 6.33 19.45 25.54
C SER A 429 5.94 20.59 24.58
N PHE A 430 5.11 21.49 25.11
CA PHE A 430 4.56 22.73 24.53
C PHE A 430 3.26 22.60 23.73
N GLY A 431 2.25 23.36 24.18
CA GLY A 431 0.87 23.32 23.70
C GLY A 431 0.74 23.36 22.18
N SER A 432 -0.09 22.46 21.66
CA SER A 432 -0.17 22.14 20.23
C SER A 432 -0.34 23.36 19.32
N ALA A 433 -1.05 24.41 19.75
CA ALA A 433 -1.26 25.61 18.94
C ALA A 433 -0.05 26.57 18.93
N GLU A 434 0.62 26.80 20.06
CA GLU A 434 1.79 27.67 20.13
C GLU A 434 3.00 27.05 19.44
N LYS A 435 3.17 25.73 19.60
CA LYS A 435 4.19 24.95 18.88
C LYS A 435 4.00 25.05 17.37
N LEU A 436 2.77 24.86 16.87
CA LEU A 436 2.47 24.98 15.44
C LEU A 436 2.76 26.38 14.90
N LYS A 437 2.38 27.44 15.63
CA LYS A 437 2.70 28.83 15.25
C LYS A 437 4.21 29.09 15.19
N LEU A 438 4.97 28.55 16.16
CA LEU A 438 6.42 28.70 16.18
C LEU A 438 7.07 27.97 14.99
N ILE A 439 6.64 26.75 14.71
CA ILE A 439 7.10 25.97 13.54
C ILE A 439 6.80 26.74 12.24
N GLU A 440 5.59 27.28 12.08
CA GLU A 440 5.20 28.05 10.89
C GLU A 440 6.06 29.31 10.72
N ALA A 441 6.25 30.09 11.79
CA ALA A 441 7.08 31.29 11.77
C ALA A 441 8.55 30.96 11.43
N ASN A 442 9.10 29.90 12.01
CA ASN A 442 10.48 29.49 11.79
C ASN A 442 10.69 28.88 10.41
N ASN A 443 9.72 28.13 9.88
CA ASN A 443 9.74 27.65 8.50
C ASN A 443 9.80 28.82 7.51
N ALA A 444 9.07 29.91 7.76
CA ALA A 444 9.17 31.11 6.92
C ALA A 444 10.57 31.75 6.94
N VAL A 445 11.30 31.66 8.06
CA VAL A 445 12.71 32.09 8.13
C VAL A 445 13.60 31.15 7.29
N ILE A 446 13.40 29.83 7.39
CA ILE A 446 14.13 28.83 6.61
C ILE A 446 13.89 29.00 5.11
N SER A 447 12.64 29.03 4.64
CA SER A 447 12.32 29.16 3.22
C SER A 447 12.86 30.48 2.64
N ARG A 448 12.92 31.55 3.45
CA ARG A 448 13.54 32.83 3.02
C ARG A 448 15.06 32.73 2.92
N ARG A 449 15.74 32.06 3.87
CA ARG A 449 17.21 31.93 3.89
C ARG A 449 17.72 30.90 2.88
N TYR A 450 16.96 29.82 2.68
CA TYR A 450 17.35 28.65 1.90
C TYR A 450 16.21 28.25 0.94
N PRO A 451 15.99 28.98 -0.16
CA PRO A 451 14.85 28.76 -1.06
C PRO A 451 14.76 27.34 -1.66
N ASP A 452 15.89 26.65 -1.81
CA ASP A 452 15.95 25.29 -2.36
C ASP A 452 15.72 24.18 -1.31
N TYR A 453 15.70 24.52 -0.01
CA TYR A 453 15.65 23.52 1.06
C TYR A 453 14.39 22.66 1.01
N ASP A 454 13.23 23.28 0.83
CA ASP A 454 11.95 22.56 0.75
C ASP A 454 11.96 21.54 -0.39
N GLN A 455 12.50 21.93 -1.56
CA GLN A 455 12.64 21.03 -2.69
C GLN A 455 13.59 19.85 -2.37
N GLN A 456 14.69 20.09 -1.68
CA GLN A 456 15.63 19.03 -1.28
C GLN A 456 15.01 18.03 -0.31
N VAL A 457 14.20 18.50 0.65
CA VAL A 457 13.43 17.63 1.56
C VAL A 457 12.40 16.82 0.78
N GLN A 458 11.64 17.45 -0.12
CA GLN A 458 10.66 16.75 -0.95
C GLN A 458 11.31 15.72 -1.87
N ASP A 459 12.49 16.00 -2.41
CA ASP A 459 13.25 15.03 -3.21
C ASP A 459 13.78 13.88 -2.34
N PHE A 460 14.24 14.14 -1.12
CA PHE A 460 14.63 13.08 -0.19
C PHE A 460 13.43 12.17 0.13
N ILE A 461 12.26 12.74 0.42
CA ILE A 461 11.03 11.99 0.70
C ILE A 461 10.58 11.18 -0.53
N ARG A 462 10.63 11.79 -1.72
CA ARG A 462 10.17 11.15 -2.97
C ARG A 462 11.03 9.96 -3.35
N HIS A 463 12.36 10.06 -3.19
CA HIS A 463 13.28 9.00 -3.59
C HIS A 463 13.50 7.98 -2.47
N ASP A 464 13.31 8.39 -1.21
CA ASP A 464 13.61 7.65 0.01
C ASP A 464 14.92 6.84 -0.11
N PRO A 465 16.09 7.49 -0.08
CA PRO A 465 17.37 6.79 -0.20
C PRO A 465 17.63 5.80 0.95
N LEU A 466 16.82 5.87 2.01
CA LEU A 466 16.84 4.97 3.16
C LEU A 466 15.78 3.87 3.05
N LEU A 467 15.15 3.65 1.88
CA LEU A 467 14.05 2.70 1.73
C LEU A 467 14.38 1.30 2.24
N THR A 468 15.54 0.74 1.85
CA THR A 468 15.94 -0.62 2.24
C THR A 468 16.09 -0.76 3.75
N PRO A 469 16.93 0.06 4.43
CA PRO A 469 17.04 -0.03 5.88
C PRO A 469 15.74 0.35 6.58
N ARG A 470 14.98 1.34 6.08
CA ARG A 470 13.68 1.71 6.65
C ARG A 470 12.74 0.51 6.64
N LEU A 471 12.62 -0.21 5.54
CA LEU A 471 11.81 -1.43 5.46
C LEU A 471 12.31 -2.52 6.42
N ALA A 472 13.62 -2.75 6.50
CA ALA A 472 14.20 -3.73 7.43
C ALA A 472 13.87 -3.39 8.90
N LEU A 473 14.08 -2.12 9.29
CA LEU A 473 13.73 -1.65 10.64
C LEU A 473 12.22 -1.61 10.87
N ALA A 474 11.41 -1.36 9.84
CA ALA A 474 9.96 -1.40 9.93
C ALA A 474 9.45 -2.83 10.18
N ILE A 475 10.07 -3.84 9.57
CA ILE A 475 9.75 -5.25 9.83
C ILE A 475 10.18 -5.65 11.25
N ALA A 476 11.35 -5.20 11.71
CA ALA A 476 11.78 -5.40 13.11
C ALA A 476 10.83 -4.71 14.10
N TRP A 477 10.38 -3.49 13.77
CA TRP A 477 9.34 -2.78 14.52
C TRP A 477 8.06 -3.59 14.58
N ALA A 478 7.56 -4.09 13.44
CA ALA A 478 6.35 -4.89 13.39
C ALA A 478 6.49 -6.18 14.20
N ALA A 479 7.64 -6.85 14.14
CA ALA A 479 7.92 -8.04 14.94
C ALA A 479 7.90 -7.75 16.45
N ALA A 480 8.47 -6.62 16.89
CA ALA A 480 8.48 -6.21 18.29
C ALA A 480 7.09 -5.80 18.82
N HIS A 481 6.18 -5.36 17.93
CA HIS A 481 4.80 -4.99 18.28
C HIS A 481 3.79 -6.11 18.00
N GLN A 482 4.26 -7.26 17.53
CA GLN A 482 3.39 -8.38 17.22
C GLN A 482 2.81 -8.94 18.55
N PRO A 483 1.47 -9.13 18.65
CA PRO A 483 0.88 -9.69 19.85
C PRO A 483 1.44 -11.08 20.16
N ALA A 484 1.75 -11.32 21.44
CA ALA A 484 2.32 -12.58 21.88
C ALA A 484 1.45 -13.78 21.45
N GLY A 485 2.08 -14.81 20.88
CA GLY A 485 1.40 -16.03 20.43
C GLY A 485 0.64 -15.92 19.10
N LEU A 486 0.57 -14.75 18.47
CA LEU A 486 -0.04 -14.59 17.15
C LEU A 486 1.03 -14.51 16.05
N PRO A 487 1.09 -15.46 15.10
CA PRO A 487 2.07 -15.42 14.02
C PRO A 487 1.81 -14.25 13.07
N MET A 488 2.88 -13.57 12.65
CA MET A 488 2.83 -12.47 11.68
C MET A 488 2.39 -13.00 10.30
N PRO A 489 1.34 -12.47 9.67
CA PRO A 489 0.94 -12.90 8.35
C PRO A 489 1.93 -12.43 7.27
N VAL A 490 2.35 -13.36 6.42
CA VAL A 490 3.22 -13.14 5.26
C VAL A 490 2.53 -13.68 4.01
N TYR A 491 1.93 -12.81 3.22
CA TYR A 491 1.15 -13.17 2.03
C TYR A 491 2.01 -13.23 0.77
N LEU A 492 1.93 -14.30 -0.01
CA LEU A 492 2.39 -14.31 -1.42
C LEU A 492 1.23 -13.97 -2.34
N ALA A 493 1.31 -12.84 -3.02
CA ALA A 493 0.27 -12.34 -3.90
C ALA A 493 0.83 -11.75 -5.20
N HIS A 494 -0.03 -11.50 -6.18
CA HIS A 494 0.39 -10.95 -7.47
C HIS A 494 0.01 -9.46 -7.60
N SER A 495 0.70 -8.74 -8.48
CA SER A 495 0.47 -7.30 -8.73
C SER A 495 -0.62 -7.01 -9.78
N LEU A 496 -1.48 -7.99 -10.13
CA LEU A 496 -2.40 -7.87 -11.28
C LEU A 496 -3.82 -7.40 -10.92
N GLY A 497 -4.14 -7.30 -9.62
CA GLY A 497 -5.48 -6.93 -9.12
C GLY A 497 -6.54 -8.02 -9.33
N GLY A 498 -7.81 -7.70 -9.11
CA GLY A 498 -8.94 -8.62 -9.31
C GLY A 498 -9.47 -9.21 -8.00
N GLY A 499 -10.22 -10.33 -8.10
CA GLY A 499 -10.92 -10.94 -6.95
C GLY A 499 -10.00 -11.41 -5.83
N ALA A 500 -8.85 -12.01 -6.17
CA ALA A 500 -7.84 -12.43 -5.20
C ALA A 500 -7.24 -11.24 -4.43
N GLU A 501 -6.96 -10.12 -5.11
CA GLU A 501 -6.48 -8.89 -4.47
C GLU A 501 -7.53 -8.29 -3.55
N ASN A 502 -8.81 -8.23 -3.97
CA ASN A 502 -9.89 -7.72 -3.12
C ASN A 502 -10.06 -8.58 -1.85
N TYR A 503 -9.88 -9.90 -1.97
CA TYR A 503 -9.86 -10.79 -0.80
C TYR A 503 -8.67 -10.50 0.11
N LEU A 504 -7.46 -10.40 -0.46
CA LEU A 504 -6.24 -10.09 0.29
C LEU A 504 -6.36 -8.78 1.06
N GLN A 505 -6.85 -7.71 0.43
CA GLN A 505 -7.03 -6.41 1.09
C GLN A 505 -7.99 -6.50 2.29
N ARG A 506 -9.07 -7.28 2.19
CA ARG A 506 -9.97 -7.52 3.33
C ARG A 506 -9.30 -8.30 4.44
N ARG A 507 -8.48 -9.31 4.09
CA ARG A 507 -7.77 -10.12 5.06
C ARG A 507 -6.69 -9.31 5.80
N ILE A 508 -5.93 -8.49 5.06
CA ILE A 508 -5.00 -7.51 5.63
C ILE A 508 -5.75 -6.57 6.56
N ALA A 509 -6.86 -5.96 6.13
CA ALA A 509 -7.64 -5.07 6.99
C ALA A 509 -8.11 -5.77 8.29
N GLY A 510 -8.49 -7.04 8.21
CA GLY A 510 -8.82 -7.87 9.37
C GLY A 510 -7.62 -8.14 10.29
N ASP A 511 -6.45 -8.46 9.73
CA ASP A 511 -5.21 -8.66 10.51
C ASP A 511 -4.75 -7.38 11.20
N LEU A 512 -4.88 -6.22 10.52
CA LEU A 512 -4.58 -4.92 11.11
C LEU A 512 -5.57 -4.57 12.24
N ALA A 513 -6.86 -4.87 12.07
CA ALA A 513 -7.89 -4.60 13.07
C ALA A 513 -7.82 -5.56 14.29
N GLY A 514 -7.47 -6.83 14.06
CA GLY A 514 -7.44 -7.86 15.11
C GLY A 514 -6.36 -7.66 16.19
N GLY A 515 -5.37 -6.80 15.95
CA GLY A 515 -4.32 -6.46 16.92
C GLY A 515 -4.74 -5.44 18.00
N ALA A 516 -5.83 -4.71 17.80
CA ALA A 516 -6.22 -3.54 18.59
C ALA A 516 -6.67 -3.83 20.06
N GLY A 517 -6.55 -5.08 20.53
CA GLY A 517 -7.20 -5.56 21.73
C GLY A 517 -6.60 -5.12 23.08
N GLN A 518 -5.36 -4.62 23.17
CA GLN A 518 -4.70 -4.41 24.48
C GLN A 518 -3.75 -3.20 24.61
N GLY A 519 -3.60 -2.31 23.61
CA GLY A 519 -2.52 -1.29 23.60
C GLY A 519 -2.89 0.14 23.21
N GLY A 520 -4.18 0.51 23.16
CA GLY A 520 -4.61 1.82 22.66
C GLY A 520 -4.64 1.91 21.12
N ALA A 521 -5.11 3.04 20.60
CA ALA A 521 -5.48 3.23 19.18
C ALA A 521 -4.35 3.06 18.14
N GLU A 522 -3.10 2.89 18.58
CA GLU A 522 -1.92 2.70 17.72
C GLU A 522 -1.41 1.25 17.65
N ALA A 523 -1.94 0.34 18.48
CA ALA A 523 -1.55 -1.08 18.52
C ALA A 523 -2.32 -1.94 17.50
N GLY A 524 -2.40 -1.51 16.24
CA GLY A 524 -2.92 -2.35 15.16
C GLY A 524 -1.97 -3.52 14.84
N GLY A 525 -2.50 -4.62 14.31
CA GLY A 525 -1.65 -5.70 13.79
C GLY A 525 -0.80 -5.23 12.60
N SER A 526 0.10 -6.08 12.13
CA SER A 526 0.91 -5.83 10.92
C SER A 526 0.77 -6.98 9.93
N ALA A 527 0.99 -6.71 8.66
CA ALA A 527 0.98 -7.74 7.62
C ALA A 527 2.08 -7.49 6.58
N ILE A 528 2.73 -8.57 6.15
CA ILE A 528 3.75 -8.51 5.10
C ILE A 528 3.17 -9.10 3.83
N VAL A 529 3.40 -8.44 2.69
CA VAL A 529 3.01 -8.93 1.37
C VAL A 529 4.23 -9.03 0.47
N LEU A 530 4.47 -10.24 -0.03
CA LEU A 530 5.43 -10.56 -1.08
C LEU A 530 4.70 -10.55 -2.42
N ARG A 531 4.79 -9.42 -3.13
CA ARG A 531 4.16 -9.23 -4.44
C ARG A 531 5.04 -9.70 -5.58
N ILE A 532 4.49 -10.55 -6.43
CA ILE A 532 5.12 -11.06 -7.65
C ILE A 532 4.42 -10.56 -8.92
N GLY A 533 4.98 -10.89 -10.09
CA GLY A 533 4.53 -10.38 -11.39
C GLY A 533 4.82 -8.89 -11.60
N GLY A 534 5.68 -8.32 -10.76
CA GLY A 534 6.13 -6.93 -10.71
C GLY A 534 7.20 -6.58 -11.76
N PRO A 535 7.81 -5.39 -11.67
CA PRO A 535 9.07 -5.10 -12.36
C PRO A 535 10.24 -5.85 -11.70
N PHE A 536 10.10 -6.08 -10.39
CA PHE A 536 10.92 -6.95 -9.59
C PHE A 536 10.26 -8.32 -9.47
N ARG A 537 11.07 -9.35 -9.21
CA ARG A 537 10.55 -10.68 -8.88
C ARG A 537 9.80 -10.63 -7.55
N TRP A 538 10.43 -10.02 -6.55
CA TRP A 538 9.88 -9.82 -5.22
C TRP A 538 9.68 -8.34 -4.97
N ARG A 539 8.46 -7.95 -4.62
CA ARG A 539 8.19 -6.68 -4.00
C ARG A 539 7.72 -6.95 -2.58
N VAL A 540 8.48 -6.48 -1.60
CA VAL A 540 8.19 -6.67 -0.18
C VAL A 540 7.47 -5.42 0.31
N GLU A 541 6.30 -5.61 0.93
CA GLU A 541 5.48 -4.53 1.49
C GLU A 541 5.15 -4.87 2.93
N LEU A 542 5.36 -3.92 3.83
CA LEU A 542 4.84 -3.97 5.20
C LEU A 542 3.63 -3.05 5.29
N TYR A 543 2.50 -3.62 5.69
CA TYR A 543 1.25 -2.92 5.99
C TYR A 543 1.14 -2.76 7.50
N THR A 544 0.91 -1.52 7.94
CA THR A 544 0.67 -1.16 9.34
C THR A 544 -0.49 -0.17 9.42
N ALA A 545 -0.97 0.13 10.63
CA ALA A 545 -1.94 1.21 10.84
C ALA A 545 -1.37 2.60 10.47
N ALA A 546 -0.05 2.76 10.56
CA ALA A 546 0.64 4.00 10.19
C ALA A 546 0.66 4.21 8.67
N GLY A 547 0.89 3.14 7.90
CA GLY A 547 0.94 3.21 6.45
C GLY A 547 1.57 1.98 5.82
N VAL A 548 2.07 2.13 4.59
CA VAL A 548 2.73 1.05 3.84
C VAL A 548 4.14 1.47 3.45
N THR A 549 5.11 0.64 3.80
CA THR A 549 6.52 0.79 3.38
C THR A 549 6.89 -0.42 2.54
N GLY A 550 7.57 -0.24 1.40
CA GLY A 550 7.91 -1.37 0.56
C GLY A 550 8.91 -1.09 -0.56
N GLY A 551 9.65 -2.13 -0.94
CA GLY A 551 10.73 -2.08 -1.92
C GLY A 551 10.77 -3.30 -2.82
N GLY A 552 11.52 -3.22 -3.93
CA GLY A 552 11.63 -4.29 -4.92
C GLY A 552 13.02 -4.93 -5.00
N THR A 553 13.09 -6.24 -5.14
CA THR A 553 14.34 -6.99 -5.33
C THR A 553 14.13 -8.21 -6.24
N HIS A 554 15.22 -8.68 -6.85
CA HIS A 554 15.28 -10.00 -7.49
C HIS A 554 15.93 -11.07 -6.61
N ASP A 555 16.56 -10.66 -5.50
CA ASP A 555 17.27 -11.51 -4.57
C ASP A 555 16.36 -11.99 -3.45
N PHE A 556 16.08 -13.29 -3.43
CA PHE A 556 15.31 -13.92 -2.36
C PHE A 556 16.09 -14.01 -1.04
N ALA A 557 17.41 -14.07 -1.06
CA ALA A 557 18.21 -14.11 0.17
C ALA A 557 18.05 -12.80 0.96
N LEU A 558 17.94 -11.65 0.28
CA LEU A 558 17.55 -10.40 0.92
C LEU A 558 16.14 -10.49 1.55
N VAL A 559 15.16 -11.04 0.85
CA VAL A 559 13.79 -11.22 1.39
C VAL A 559 13.80 -12.08 2.65
N ALA A 560 14.52 -13.20 2.63
CA ALA A 560 14.67 -14.07 3.79
C ALA A 560 15.30 -13.33 4.98
N ARG A 561 16.39 -12.59 4.75
CA ARG A 561 17.08 -11.78 5.78
C ARG A 561 16.19 -10.68 6.38
N LEU A 562 15.39 -10.01 5.56
CA LEU A 562 14.42 -9.00 6.02
C LEU A 562 13.38 -9.59 7.00
N LEU A 563 13.02 -10.87 6.85
CA LEU A 563 12.00 -11.54 7.65
C LEU A 563 12.55 -12.25 8.89
N GLU A 564 13.87 -12.31 9.07
CA GLU A 564 14.49 -12.97 10.23
C GLU A 564 14.04 -12.44 11.60
N PRO A 565 13.79 -11.13 11.81
CA PRO A 565 13.28 -10.64 13.10
C PRO A 565 11.90 -11.20 13.47
N VAL A 566 11.15 -11.76 12.50
CA VAL A 566 9.81 -12.29 12.70
C VAL A 566 9.88 -13.73 13.21
N ALA A 567 9.76 -13.90 14.53
CA ALA A 567 9.89 -15.18 15.23
C ALA A 567 8.83 -16.23 14.81
N ALA A 568 7.58 -15.82 14.65
CA ALA A 568 6.48 -16.69 14.21
C ALA A 568 5.82 -16.10 12.97
N ARG A 569 5.68 -16.91 11.92
CA ARG A 569 5.21 -16.47 10.60
C ARG A 569 4.05 -17.35 10.16
N ARG A 570 2.98 -16.74 9.69
CA ARG A 570 1.90 -17.41 8.99
C ARG A 570 2.06 -17.10 7.51
N VAL A 571 2.78 -17.97 6.82
CA VAL A 571 3.05 -17.85 5.38
C VAL A 571 1.81 -18.29 4.62
N VAL A 572 1.22 -17.38 3.85
CA VAL A 572 -0.04 -17.61 3.13
C VAL A 572 0.21 -17.50 1.63
N TYR A 573 0.15 -18.63 0.92
CA TYR A 573 0.08 -18.63 -0.53
C TYR A 573 -1.32 -18.19 -0.98
N SER A 574 -1.42 -17.07 -1.70
CA SER A 574 -2.67 -16.63 -2.32
C SER A 574 -2.68 -16.89 -3.82
N CYS A 575 -1.62 -16.49 -4.55
CA CYS A 575 -1.55 -16.67 -6.00
C CYS A 575 -0.13 -16.49 -6.52
N GLY A 576 0.30 -17.43 -7.37
CA GLY A 576 1.61 -17.48 -8.03
C GLY A 576 1.65 -16.86 -9.44
N VAL A 577 0.51 -16.43 -9.97
CA VAL A 577 0.38 -16.08 -11.40
C VAL A 577 1.21 -14.83 -11.74
N GLY A 578 2.09 -15.00 -12.74
CA GLY A 578 2.92 -13.95 -13.29
C GLY A 578 4.35 -13.91 -12.73
N ASP A 579 4.73 -14.82 -11.83
CA ASP A 579 6.13 -14.99 -11.44
C ASP A 579 7.02 -15.34 -12.64
N SER A 580 8.30 -14.95 -12.56
CA SER A 580 9.28 -15.23 -13.60
C SER A 580 9.89 -16.64 -13.54
N ASP A 581 9.87 -17.29 -12.38
CA ASP A 581 10.33 -18.68 -12.19
C ASP A 581 9.45 -19.42 -11.17
N PRO A 582 8.17 -19.66 -11.51
CA PRO A 582 7.16 -20.13 -10.58
C PRO A 582 7.44 -21.51 -9.97
N VAL A 583 8.28 -22.32 -10.61
CA VAL A 583 8.67 -23.66 -10.13
C VAL A 583 9.49 -23.59 -8.84
N THR A 584 10.17 -22.46 -8.61
CA THR A 584 10.95 -22.27 -7.38
C THR A 584 10.15 -21.66 -6.23
N LEU A 585 8.93 -21.14 -6.49
CA LEU A 585 8.08 -20.56 -5.45
C LEU A 585 7.77 -21.54 -4.30
N PRO A 586 7.42 -22.82 -4.56
CA PRO A 586 7.27 -23.82 -3.50
C PRO A 586 8.45 -23.87 -2.53
N GLY A 587 9.68 -23.96 -3.05
CA GLY A 587 10.90 -24.01 -2.24
C GLY A 587 11.10 -22.74 -1.40
N HIS A 588 10.83 -21.57 -1.98
CA HIS A 588 10.92 -20.29 -1.27
C HIS A 588 9.90 -20.18 -0.14
N LEU A 589 8.65 -20.59 -0.35
CA LEU A 589 7.60 -20.57 0.67
C LEU A 589 7.88 -21.55 1.80
N LEU A 590 8.35 -22.76 1.47
CA LEU A 590 8.79 -23.75 2.45
C LEU A 590 9.95 -23.22 3.31
N ALA A 591 10.91 -22.52 2.70
CA ALA A 591 12.02 -21.90 3.43
C ALA A 591 11.54 -20.80 4.39
N LEU A 592 10.54 -19.99 4.01
CA LEU A 592 9.98 -18.97 4.89
C LEU A 592 9.15 -19.56 6.04
N ALA A 593 8.55 -20.74 5.83
CA ALA A 593 7.74 -21.47 6.79
C ALA A 593 8.54 -22.56 7.55
N ALA A 594 9.87 -22.60 7.42
CA ALA A 594 10.70 -23.62 8.05
C ALA A 594 10.91 -23.34 9.54
N GLY A 595 10.37 -24.18 10.41
CA GLY A 595 10.52 -24.09 11.87
C GLY A 595 9.21 -24.39 12.61
N PRO A 596 9.25 -24.72 13.90
CA PRO A 596 8.08 -25.19 14.64
C PRO A 596 7.03 -24.10 14.91
N ASP A 597 7.43 -22.83 14.94
CA ASP A 597 6.55 -21.70 15.24
C ASP A 597 5.94 -21.06 13.98
N HIS A 598 6.35 -21.52 12.80
CA HIS A 598 5.82 -21.05 11.53
C HIS A 598 4.67 -21.94 11.06
N ARG A 599 3.77 -21.34 10.29
CA ARG A 599 2.64 -22.02 9.66
C ARG A 599 2.58 -21.70 8.18
N LEU A 600 2.15 -22.68 7.39
CA LEU A 600 1.93 -22.59 5.96
C LEU A 600 0.45 -22.80 5.63
N GLU A 601 -0.19 -21.79 5.07
CA GLU A 601 -1.54 -21.85 4.52
C GLU A 601 -1.50 -21.71 3.01
N VAL A 602 -2.29 -22.52 2.31
CA VAL A 602 -2.41 -22.47 0.85
C VAL A 602 -3.85 -22.17 0.48
N LEU A 603 -4.07 -21.03 -0.17
CA LEU A 603 -5.38 -20.64 -0.71
C LEU A 603 -5.44 -20.97 -2.20
N ILE A 604 -6.39 -21.82 -2.59
CA ILE A 604 -6.60 -22.18 -4.00
C ILE A 604 -7.53 -21.16 -4.67
N HIS A 605 -7.02 -19.94 -4.89
CA HIS A 605 -7.76 -18.91 -5.64
C HIS A 605 -7.76 -19.16 -7.15
N ASP A 606 -6.87 -20.00 -7.64
CA ASP A 606 -6.78 -20.44 -9.02
C ASP A 606 -6.14 -21.84 -9.06
N PHE A 607 -6.13 -22.48 -10.24
CA PHE A 607 -5.51 -23.79 -10.43
C PHE A 607 -4.03 -23.69 -10.80
N TYR A 608 -3.35 -22.58 -10.51
CA TYR A 608 -1.93 -22.43 -10.81
C TYR A 608 -1.06 -23.49 -10.12
N PRO A 609 -1.32 -23.86 -8.84
CA PRO A 609 -0.61 -24.99 -8.25
C PRO A 609 -0.81 -26.30 -9.02
N VAL A 610 -1.96 -26.50 -9.69
CA VAL A 610 -2.26 -27.73 -10.45
C VAL A 610 -1.61 -27.73 -11.83
N SER A 611 -1.56 -26.57 -12.51
CA SER A 611 -1.02 -26.44 -13.86
C SER A 611 -0.61 -25.00 -14.19
N PRO A 612 0.45 -24.79 -15.02
CA PRO A 612 0.81 -23.46 -15.53
C PRO A 612 -0.36 -22.72 -16.22
N SER A 613 -1.22 -23.47 -16.91
CA SER A 613 -2.55 -23.02 -17.30
C SER A 613 -3.42 -23.01 -16.03
N TYR A 614 -3.38 -21.90 -15.29
CA TYR A 614 -4.15 -21.70 -14.06
C TYR A 614 -5.67 -21.79 -14.30
N THR A 615 -6.10 -21.79 -15.57
CA THR A 615 -7.49 -21.94 -15.96
C THR A 615 -7.91 -23.35 -16.35
N LEU A 616 -6.97 -24.30 -16.41
CA LEU A 616 -7.19 -25.67 -16.90
C LEU A 616 -7.83 -25.72 -18.30
N LEU A 617 -7.57 -24.69 -19.12
CA LEU A 617 -7.94 -24.68 -20.53
C LEU A 617 -6.76 -25.18 -21.35
N ASN A 618 -7.05 -25.97 -22.39
CA ASN A 618 -6.07 -26.50 -23.35
C ASN A 618 -5.71 -25.46 -24.44
N ASP A 619 -4.89 -25.84 -25.42
CA ASP A 619 -4.45 -24.94 -26.50
C ASP A 619 -5.61 -24.43 -27.40
N GLN A 620 -6.76 -25.12 -27.36
CA GLN A 620 -7.99 -24.74 -28.06
C GLN A 620 -8.92 -23.84 -27.23
N GLY A 621 -8.56 -23.55 -25.97
CA GLY A 621 -9.39 -22.79 -25.04
C GLY A 621 -10.56 -23.57 -24.46
N LEU A 622 -10.48 -24.90 -24.45
CA LEU A 622 -11.53 -25.79 -23.95
C LEU A 622 -11.13 -26.42 -22.61
N HIS A 623 -12.10 -26.61 -21.72
CA HIS A 623 -11.91 -27.35 -20.48
C HIS A 623 -12.29 -28.83 -20.67
N THR A 624 -11.33 -29.73 -20.54
CA THR A 624 -11.52 -31.19 -20.71
C THR A 624 -11.31 -31.97 -19.41
N GLY A 625 -11.27 -31.29 -18.26
CA GLY A 625 -10.94 -31.86 -16.95
C GLY A 625 -9.47 -31.61 -16.56
N LEU A 626 -8.93 -32.47 -15.70
CA LEU A 626 -7.52 -32.40 -15.30
C LEU A 626 -6.60 -32.86 -16.43
N PRO A 627 -5.57 -32.07 -16.79
CA PRO A 627 -4.57 -32.50 -17.76
C PRO A 627 -3.74 -33.65 -17.19
N ALA A 628 -3.46 -34.67 -18.01
CA ALA A 628 -2.52 -35.73 -17.65
C ALA A 628 -1.09 -35.15 -17.49
N PRO A 629 -0.24 -35.69 -16.60
CA PRO A 629 1.11 -35.15 -16.37
C PRO A 629 2.01 -35.06 -17.62
N ASP A 630 1.71 -35.86 -18.65
CA ASP A 630 2.35 -35.92 -19.95
C ASP A 630 1.57 -35.20 -21.07
N ALA A 631 0.57 -34.38 -20.72
CA ALA A 631 -0.31 -33.70 -21.66
C ALA A 631 0.47 -33.00 -22.80
N PRO A 632 0.05 -33.18 -24.07
CA PRO A 632 0.76 -32.65 -25.23
C PRO A 632 0.56 -31.13 -25.40
N ASP A 633 -0.45 -30.53 -24.78
CA ASP A 633 -0.71 -29.10 -24.92
C ASP A 633 0.45 -28.25 -24.36
N ALA A 634 0.81 -27.18 -25.07
CA ALA A 634 1.90 -26.32 -24.66
C ALA A 634 1.54 -25.44 -23.46
N VAL A 635 0.25 -25.10 -23.29
CA VAL A 635 -0.25 -24.28 -22.17
C VAL A 635 -0.05 -24.89 -20.79
N HIS A 636 0.13 -26.21 -20.69
CA HIS A 636 0.40 -26.91 -19.42
C HIS A 636 1.89 -27.02 -19.10
N ARG A 637 2.76 -26.37 -19.88
CA ARG A 637 4.21 -26.39 -19.69
C ARG A 637 4.71 -24.98 -19.38
N SER A 638 5.83 -24.91 -18.68
CA SER A 638 6.48 -23.66 -18.30
C SER A 638 7.90 -23.61 -18.85
N ARG A 639 8.52 -22.43 -18.81
CA ARG A 639 9.94 -22.23 -19.09
C ARG A 639 10.57 -21.43 -17.96
N ARG A 640 11.73 -21.88 -17.52
CA ARG A 640 12.56 -21.16 -16.56
C ARG A 640 13.24 -19.96 -17.23
N PRO A 641 13.79 -19.00 -16.46
CA PRO A 641 14.49 -17.84 -17.01
C PRO A 641 15.68 -18.17 -17.92
N ASP A 642 16.34 -19.31 -17.69
CA ASP A 642 17.44 -19.83 -18.50
C ASP A 642 16.97 -20.51 -19.81
N GLY A 643 15.65 -20.62 -20.02
CA GLY A 643 15.03 -21.25 -21.18
C GLY A 643 14.73 -22.75 -21.04
N ALA A 644 15.15 -23.38 -19.94
CA ALA A 644 14.85 -24.78 -19.64
C ALA A 644 13.34 -25.01 -19.60
N ARG A 645 12.88 -26.10 -20.24
CA ARG A 645 11.47 -26.48 -20.25
C ARG A 645 11.12 -27.19 -18.96
N VAL A 646 9.92 -26.91 -18.46
CA VAL A 646 9.35 -27.57 -17.29
C VAL A 646 8.08 -28.26 -17.73
N THR A 647 8.05 -29.58 -17.55
CA THR A 647 6.89 -30.44 -17.81
C THR A 647 5.80 -30.24 -16.74
N LEU A 648 4.57 -30.67 -17.05
CA LEU A 648 3.49 -30.63 -16.05
C LEU A 648 3.79 -31.56 -14.86
N ALA A 649 4.40 -32.72 -15.10
CA ALA A 649 4.83 -33.62 -14.03
C ALA A 649 5.82 -32.96 -13.05
N GLU A 650 6.85 -32.29 -13.57
CA GLU A 650 7.82 -31.55 -12.72
C GLU A 650 7.14 -30.40 -11.97
N TRP A 651 6.24 -29.68 -12.63
CA TRP A 651 5.42 -28.65 -12.00
C TRP A 651 4.63 -29.21 -10.82
N GLN A 652 3.87 -30.28 -11.06
CA GLN A 652 3.03 -30.91 -10.04
C GLN A 652 3.86 -31.51 -8.91
N ALA A 653 5.05 -32.05 -9.20
CA ALA A 653 5.96 -32.52 -8.15
C ALA A 653 6.33 -31.38 -7.19
N GLU A 654 6.77 -30.23 -7.72
CA GLU A 654 7.21 -29.09 -6.90
C GLU A 654 6.07 -28.45 -6.09
N TRP A 655 4.92 -28.20 -6.72
CA TRP A 655 3.75 -27.67 -6.01
C TRP A 655 3.14 -28.69 -5.04
N GLY A 656 3.20 -29.98 -5.38
CA GLY A 656 2.81 -31.07 -4.49
C GLY A 656 3.62 -31.09 -3.20
N ARG A 657 4.93 -30.77 -3.23
CA ARG A 657 5.75 -30.63 -2.02
C ARG A 657 5.23 -29.52 -1.10
N LEU A 658 4.82 -28.39 -1.66
CA LEU A 658 4.24 -27.28 -0.88
C LEU A 658 2.90 -27.68 -0.24
N LEU A 659 2.01 -28.28 -1.03
CA LEU A 659 0.68 -28.70 -0.58
C LEU A 659 0.78 -29.79 0.50
N ALA A 660 1.69 -30.74 0.37
CA ALA A 660 1.90 -31.79 1.36
C ALA A 660 2.43 -31.26 2.71
N ALA A 661 3.12 -30.13 2.70
CA ALA A 661 3.67 -29.48 3.90
C ALA A 661 2.75 -28.39 4.48
N ALA A 662 1.63 -28.08 3.83
CA ALA A 662 0.71 -27.04 4.29
C ALA A 662 -0.08 -27.51 5.52
N ASP A 663 -0.18 -26.64 6.53
CA ASP A 663 -1.01 -26.87 7.71
C ASP A 663 -2.52 -26.82 7.37
N GLU A 664 -2.87 -25.97 6.40
CA GLU A 664 -4.24 -25.84 5.90
C GLU A 664 -4.24 -25.51 4.40
N ILE A 665 -5.08 -26.20 3.63
CA ILE A 665 -5.33 -25.89 2.22
C ILE A 665 -6.79 -25.48 2.08
N THR A 666 -7.03 -24.18 1.83
CA THR A 666 -8.39 -23.67 1.63
C THR A 666 -8.80 -23.74 0.16
N VAL A 667 -9.95 -24.34 -0.10
CA VAL A 667 -10.67 -24.31 -1.38
C VAL A 667 -12.01 -23.60 -1.23
N PHE A 668 -12.53 -23.03 -2.32
CA PHE A 668 -13.70 -22.15 -2.28
C PHE A 668 -14.97 -22.74 -2.92
N SER A 669 -14.86 -23.92 -3.53
CA SER A 669 -15.96 -24.69 -4.12
C SER A 669 -15.70 -26.20 -4.03
N GLU A 670 -16.74 -27.02 -4.14
CA GLU A 670 -16.61 -28.48 -4.16
C GLU A 670 -15.84 -28.94 -5.41
N ASP A 671 -16.06 -28.26 -6.54
CA ASP A 671 -15.37 -28.48 -7.80
C ASP A 671 -13.87 -28.24 -7.66
N SER A 672 -13.48 -27.17 -6.96
CA SER A 672 -12.08 -26.89 -6.65
C SER A 672 -11.49 -27.99 -5.76
N ARG A 673 -12.22 -28.45 -4.75
CA ARG A 673 -11.79 -29.58 -3.90
C ARG A 673 -11.54 -30.82 -4.74
N ARG A 674 -12.50 -31.18 -5.61
CA ARG A 674 -12.43 -32.36 -6.48
C ARG A 674 -11.23 -32.30 -7.43
N LEU A 675 -11.02 -31.15 -8.08
CA LEU A 675 -9.91 -30.96 -9.02
C LEU A 675 -8.55 -30.96 -8.31
N VAL A 676 -8.42 -30.30 -7.16
CA VAL A 676 -7.17 -30.28 -6.39
C VAL A 676 -6.87 -31.67 -5.82
N ALA A 677 -7.86 -32.36 -5.24
CA ALA A 677 -7.69 -33.73 -4.73
C ALA A 677 -7.33 -34.72 -5.85
N GLY A 678 -7.88 -34.54 -7.05
CA GLY A 678 -7.55 -35.35 -8.22
C GLY A 678 -6.10 -35.15 -8.68
N ALA A 679 -5.58 -33.92 -8.62
CA ALA A 679 -4.19 -33.63 -8.94
C ALA A 679 -3.22 -34.04 -7.82
N TYR A 680 -3.66 -33.92 -6.56
CA TYR A 680 -2.85 -34.15 -5.37
C TYR A 680 -3.57 -35.05 -4.35
N PRO A 681 -3.66 -36.37 -4.60
CA PRO A 681 -4.40 -37.28 -3.71
C PRO A 681 -3.89 -37.28 -2.26
N ALA A 682 -2.57 -37.13 -2.07
CA ALA A 682 -1.96 -37.08 -0.74
C ALA A 682 -2.39 -35.85 0.09
N ALA A 683 -2.79 -34.75 -0.57
CA ALA A 683 -3.21 -33.53 0.09
C ALA A 683 -4.73 -33.49 0.36
N ALA A 684 -5.49 -34.49 -0.11
CA ALA A 684 -6.95 -34.48 -0.07
C ALA A 684 -7.52 -34.34 1.36
N GLY A 685 -6.87 -34.95 2.35
CA GLY A 685 -7.28 -34.89 3.76
C GLY A 685 -7.09 -33.51 4.42
N ALA A 686 -6.24 -32.64 3.85
CA ALA A 686 -5.96 -31.30 4.37
C ALA A 686 -6.82 -30.20 3.70
N LEU A 687 -7.71 -30.57 2.76
CA LEU A 687 -8.56 -29.62 2.03
C LEU A 687 -9.76 -29.16 2.87
N VAL A 688 -9.77 -27.87 3.21
CA VAL A 688 -10.86 -27.22 3.94
C VAL A 688 -11.66 -26.35 2.97
N LEU A 689 -12.98 -26.60 2.85
CA LEU A 689 -13.87 -25.78 2.04
C LEU A 689 -14.34 -24.57 2.85
N ARG A 690 -14.02 -23.36 2.39
CA ARG A 690 -14.47 -22.11 3.00
C ARG A 690 -15.00 -21.17 1.90
N PRO A 691 -16.27 -21.27 1.49
CA PRO A 691 -16.81 -20.45 0.42
C PRO A 691 -16.66 -18.95 0.72
N HIS A 692 -16.34 -18.15 -0.30
CA HIS A 692 -16.26 -16.71 -0.13
C HIS A 692 -17.66 -16.08 0.09
N ARG A 693 -17.67 -14.95 0.79
CA ARG A 693 -18.85 -14.09 0.95
C ARG A 693 -18.75 -12.87 0.05
N LEU A 694 -19.90 -12.29 -0.28
CA LEU A 694 -19.99 -11.04 -1.01
C LEU A 694 -19.15 -9.93 -0.36
N LEU A 695 -18.67 -9.02 -1.20
CA LEU A 695 -17.84 -7.88 -0.80
C LEU A 695 -18.63 -6.81 -0.06
N ALA A 696 -19.86 -6.62 -0.47
CA ALA A 696 -20.86 -5.75 0.12
C ALA A 696 -22.24 -6.29 -0.28
N ASP A 697 -23.28 -5.83 0.42
CA ASP A 697 -24.65 -6.15 0.05
C ASP A 697 -24.97 -5.52 -1.31
N VAL A 698 -25.59 -6.32 -2.18
CA VAL A 698 -26.14 -5.86 -3.46
C VAL A 698 -27.66 -5.79 -3.28
N PRO A 699 -28.28 -4.61 -3.44
CA PRO A 699 -29.72 -4.48 -3.32
C PRO A 699 -30.45 -5.35 -4.36
N ARG A 700 -31.58 -5.92 -3.95
CA ARG A 700 -32.50 -6.55 -4.92
C ARG A 700 -33.02 -5.50 -5.89
N VAL A 701 -33.14 -5.88 -7.15
CA VAL A 701 -33.61 -5.01 -8.22
C VAL A 701 -35.03 -5.40 -8.63
N THR A 702 -35.83 -4.42 -9.04
CA THR A 702 -37.13 -4.70 -9.63
C THR A 702 -36.95 -5.21 -11.05
N PRO A 703 -37.55 -6.35 -11.44
CA PRO A 703 -37.49 -6.84 -12.81
C PRO A 703 -38.08 -5.82 -13.80
N PRO A 704 -37.58 -5.77 -15.04
CA PRO A 704 -38.18 -4.93 -16.07
C PRO A 704 -39.64 -5.36 -16.35
N PRO A 705 -40.50 -4.43 -16.82
CA PRO A 705 -41.91 -4.70 -17.07
C PRO A 705 -42.16 -5.89 -18.01
N ALA A 706 -43.26 -6.60 -17.79
CA ALA A 706 -43.70 -7.66 -18.69
C ALA A 706 -43.91 -7.11 -20.12
N GLY A 707 -43.40 -7.81 -21.14
CA GLY A 707 -43.46 -7.37 -22.55
C GLY A 707 -42.29 -6.49 -23.03
N ALA A 708 -41.39 -6.04 -22.14
CA ALA A 708 -40.16 -5.39 -22.56
C ALA A 708 -39.26 -6.35 -23.35
N ARG A 709 -38.51 -5.82 -24.33
CA ARG A 709 -37.53 -6.60 -25.09
C ARG A 709 -36.51 -7.25 -24.13
N PRO A 710 -36.22 -8.56 -24.24
CA PRO A 710 -35.26 -9.21 -23.35
C PRO A 710 -33.87 -8.58 -23.47
N VAL A 711 -33.25 -8.29 -22.34
CA VAL A 711 -31.87 -7.82 -22.26
C VAL A 711 -31.06 -8.75 -21.38
N ILE A 712 -30.01 -9.32 -21.98
CA ILE A 712 -29.05 -10.20 -21.31
C ILE A 712 -27.92 -9.32 -20.76
N GLY A 713 -27.83 -9.27 -19.44
CA GLY A 713 -26.71 -8.65 -18.74
C GLY A 713 -25.55 -9.62 -18.56
N VAL A 714 -24.32 -9.14 -18.67
CA VAL A 714 -23.11 -9.88 -18.30
C VAL A 714 -22.30 -9.01 -17.34
N LEU A 715 -22.00 -9.53 -16.15
CA LEU A 715 -21.33 -8.77 -15.10
C LEU A 715 -19.84 -9.13 -15.02
N GLY A 716 -18.98 -8.13 -14.84
CA GLY A 716 -17.56 -8.32 -14.55
C GLY A 716 -16.61 -8.12 -15.73
N ASN A 717 -15.31 -8.28 -15.47
CA ASN A 717 -14.26 -8.17 -16.48
C ASN A 717 -14.10 -9.49 -17.24
N ILE A 718 -14.52 -9.51 -18.50
CA ILE A 718 -14.61 -10.71 -19.33
C ILE A 718 -13.34 -10.91 -20.16
N GLY A 719 -12.48 -11.80 -19.68
CA GLY A 719 -11.33 -12.34 -20.42
C GLY A 719 -11.73 -13.47 -21.38
N TYR A 720 -10.75 -14.00 -22.11
CA TYR A 720 -10.96 -15.17 -22.98
C TYR A 720 -11.52 -16.36 -22.19
N GLN A 721 -10.96 -16.64 -21.00
CA GLN A 721 -11.36 -17.72 -20.11
C GLN A 721 -12.76 -17.50 -19.51
N LYS A 722 -13.18 -16.24 -19.41
CA LYS A 722 -14.53 -15.87 -18.95
C LYS A 722 -15.55 -15.80 -20.09
N GLY A 723 -15.22 -16.29 -21.28
CA GLY A 723 -16.15 -16.37 -22.41
C GLY A 723 -16.17 -15.16 -23.33
N ALA A 724 -15.10 -14.36 -23.45
CA ALA A 724 -15.08 -13.23 -24.38
C ALA A 724 -15.35 -13.63 -25.84
N ALA A 725 -14.85 -14.80 -26.27
CA ALA A 725 -15.14 -15.36 -27.60
C ALA A 725 -16.62 -15.72 -27.76
N LEU A 726 -17.19 -16.39 -26.74
CA LEU A 726 -18.61 -16.72 -26.70
C LEU A 726 -19.48 -15.48 -26.82
N LEU A 727 -19.16 -14.39 -26.09
CA LEU A 727 -19.93 -13.15 -26.16
C LEU A 727 -19.85 -12.48 -27.53
N ALA A 728 -18.69 -12.56 -28.20
CA ALA A 728 -18.56 -12.07 -29.56
C ALA A 728 -19.47 -12.84 -30.52
N ASP A 729 -19.52 -14.17 -30.40
CA ASP A 729 -20.38 -15.04 -31.21
C ASP A 729 -21.87 -14.80 -30.90
N LEU A 730 -22.22 -14.75 -29.61
CA LEU A 730 -23.56 -14.42 -29.12
C LEU A 730 -24.03 -13.06 -29.64
N SER A 731 -23.18 -12.03 -29.60
CA SER A 731 -23.55 -10.70 -30.08
C SER A 731 -23.85 -10.67 -31.59
N ARG A 732 -23.13 -11.48 -32.40
CA ARG A 732 -23.37 -11.59 -33.84
C ARG A 732 -24.71 -12.27 -34.13
N GLU A 733 -25.00 -13.34 -33.40
CA GLU A 733 -26.27 -14.05 -33.53
C GLU A 733 -27.46 -13.21 -33.08
N LEU A 734 -27.33 -12.48 -31.96
CA LEU A 734 -28.37 -11.56 -31.48
C LEU A 734 -28.58 -10.36 -32.42
N ALA A 735 -27.54 -9.87 -33.08
CA ALA A 735 -27.67 -8.82 -34.10
C ALA A 735 -28.48 -9.28 -35.32
N GLN A 736 -28.40 -10.57 -35.67
CA GLN A 736 -29.14 -11.18 -36.78
C GLN A 736 -30.57 -11.57 -36.38
N SER A 737 -30.72 -12.34 -35.30
CA SER A 737 -32.01 -12.87 -34.84
C SER A 737 -32.91 -11.82 -34.17
N ARG A 738 -32.31 -10.76 -33.59
CA ARG A 738 -32.98 -9.75 -32.75
C ARG A 738 -33.72 -10.33 -31.53
N ALA A 739 -33.39 -11.55 -31.11
CA ALA A 739 -34.07 -12.25 -30.03
C ALA A 739 -33.93 -11.55 -28.66
N ALA A 740 -32.81 -10.87 -28.42
CA ALA A 740 -32.53 -10.10 -27.21
C ALA A 740 -31.48 -9.00 -27.49
N ASP A 741 -31.30 -8.07 -26.55
CA ASP A 741 -30.15 -7.17 -26.51
C ASP A 741 -29.09 -7.68 -25.52
N LEU A 742 -27.82 -7.30 -25.71
CA LEU A 742 -26.69 -7.74 -24.89
C LEU A 742 -25.95 -6.54 -24.29
N VAL A 743 -25.76 -6.57 -22.97
CA VAL A 743 -25.03 -5.53 -22.24
C VAL A 743 -23.99 -6.15 -21.32
N VAL A 744 -22.72 -5.78 -21.52
CA VAL A 744 -21.62 -6.14 -20.63
C VAL A 744 -21.40 -5.00 -19.62
N VAL A 745 -21.76 -5.24 -18.37
CA VAL A 745 -21.48 -4.38 -17.21
C VAL A 745 -20.12 -4.76 -16.65
N GLY A 746 -19.08 -4.18 -17.27
CA GLY A 746 -17.68 -4.48 -17.02
C GLY A 746 -16.84 -4.23 -18.27
N ASN A 747 -15.60 -4.72 -18.29
CA ASN A 747 -14.75 -4.64 -19.48
C ASN A 747 -14.68 -5.96 -20.23
N LEU A 748 -14.58 -5.89 -21.56
CA LEU A 748 -14.26 -7.02 -22.42
C LEU A 748 -12.76 -7.01 -22.80
N ASP A 749 -12.16 -8.18 -22.95
CA ASP A 749 -10.79 -8.28 -23.48
C ASP A 749 -10.71 -7.61 -24.88
N PRO A 750 -9.80 -6.64 -25.09
CA PRO A 750 -9.68 -5.89 -26.35
C PRO A 750 -9.33 -6.73 -27.59
N ALA A 751 -9.04 -8.02 -27.43
CA ALA A 751 -8.92 -8.93 -28.56
C ALA A 751 -10.28 -9.28 -29.20
N TYR A 752 -11.39 -8.99 -28.50
CA TYR A 752 -12.74 -9.36 -28.91
C TYR A 752 -13.62 -8.12 -29.09
N ALA A 753 -14.49 -8.15 -30.09
CA ALA A 753 -15.43 -7.08 -30.38
C ALA A 753 -16.85 -7.63 -30.39
N LEU A 754 -17.77 -6.93 -29.73
CA LEU A 754 -19.20 -7.24 -29.85
C LEU A 754 -19.77 -6.58 -31.10
N ALA A 755 -20.67 -7.28 -31.78
CA ALA A 755 -21.43 -6.73 -32.90
C ALA A 755 -22.51 -5.76 -32.40
N PRO A 756 -22.70 -4.58 -33.03
CA PRO A 756 -23.82 -3.70 -32.72
C PRO A 756 -25.16 -4.44 -32.86
N PRO A 757 -26.16 -4.19 -31.99
CA PRO A 757 -26.25 -3.09 -31.02
C PRO A 757 -25.67 -3.38 -29.61
N ALA A 758 -24.93 -4.48 -29.40
CA ALA A 758 -24.42 -4.85 -28.08
C ALA A 758 -23.52 -3.76 -27.44
N ILE A 759 -23.62 -3.61 -26.11
CA ILE A 759 -22.99 -2.52 -25.35
C ILE A 759 -21.95 -3.07 -24.36
N VAL A 760 -20.79 -2.40 -24.26
CA VAL A 760 -19.83 -2.59 -23.16
C VAL A 760 -19.83 -1.31 -22.32
N HIS A 761 -20.26 -1.40 -21.06
CA HIS A 761 -20.39 -0.27 -20.15
C HIS A 761 -19.03 0.21 -19.62
N GLY A 762 -18.13 -0.71 -19.24
CA GLY A 762 -16.90 -0.43 -18.50
C GLY A 762 -17.00 -0.75 -17.01
N ASN A 763 -16.04 -0.27 -16.22
CA ASN A 763 -15.98 -0.51 -14.76
C ASN A 763 -17.28 -0.11 -14.04
N TYR A 764 -17.69 -0.88 -13.04
CA TYR A 764 -18.82 -0.60 -12.15
C TYR A 764 -18.39 -0.73 -10.69
N ARG A 765 -19.16 -0.14 -9.77
CA ARG A 765 -19.10 -0.45 -8.33
C ARG A 765 -20.36 -1.22 -7.92
N LEU A 766 -20.28 -2.01 -6.86
CA LEU A 766 -21.42 -2.80 -6.34
C LEU A 766 -22.70 -1.97 -6.13
N PRO A 767 -22.64 -0.74 -5.55
CA PRO A 767 -23.84 0.07 -5.36
C PRO A 767 -24.46 0.57 -6.67
N ASP A 768 -23.72 0.57 -7.78
CA ASP A 768 -24.21 1.06 -9.08
C ASP A 768 -25.06 0.01 -9.82
N ILE A 769 -25.04 -1.27 -9.39
CA ILE A 769 -25.69 -2.38 -10.10
C ILE A 769 -27.19 -2.12 -10.32
N PRO A 770 -28.00 -1.69 -9.32
CA PRO A 770 -29.43 -1.43 -9.52
C PRO A 770 -29.71 -0.38 -10.61
N ASP A 771 -28.95 0.71 -10.61
CA ASP A 771 -29.11 1.78 -11.60
C ASP A 771 -28.72 1.33 -13.00
N LEU A 772 -27.70 0.47 -13.11
CA LEU A 772 -27.26 -0.10 -14.38
C LEU A 772 -28.29 -1.09 -14.92
N VAL A 773 -28.89 -1.91 -14.06
CA VAL A 773 -30.02 -2.79 -14.43
C VAL A 773 -31.18 -1.97 -14.98
N ALA A 774 -31.60 -0.93 -14.26
CA ALA A 774 -32.70 -0.06 -14.68
C ALA A 774 -32.40 0.68 -16.01
N ARG A 775 -31.19 1.23 -16.13
CA ARG A 775 -30.74 1.97 -17.33
C ARG A 775 -30.79 1.14 -18.60
N TYR A 776 -30.37 -0.12 -18.50
CA TYR A 776 -30.26 -1.00 -19.66
C TYR A 776 -31.45 -1.94 -19.82
N GLY A 777 -32.38 -1.97 -18.86
CA GLY A 777 -33.51 -2.89 -18.87
C GLY A 777 -33.10 -4.35 -18.70
N ILE A 778 -32.02 -4.63 -17.96
CA ILE A 778 -31.47 -5.98 -17.79
C ILE A 778 -32.52 -6.88 -17.13
N GLY A 779 -32.91 -7.95 -17.82
CA GLY A 779 -33.94 -8.89 -17.35
C GLY A 779 -33.38 -10.21 -16.84
N CYS A 780 -32.14 -10.54 -17.18
CA CYS A 780 -31.44 -11.73 -16.70
C CYS A 780 -29.92 -11.53 -16.78
N TRP A 781 -29.18 -12.35 -16.05
CA TRP A 781 -27.73 -12.39 -16.09
C TRP A 781 -27.23 -13.65 -16.78
N LEU A 782 -26.18 -13.51 -17.58
CA LEU A 782 -25.36 -14.61 -18.09
C LEU A 782 -23.97 -14.52 -17.46
N ILE A 783 -23.50 -15.64 -16.91
CA ILE A 783 -22.12 -15.86 -16.47
C ILE A 783 -21.44 -16.74 -17.54
N PRO A 784 -20.73 -16.14 -18.51
CA PRO A 784 -20.27 -16.83 -19.71
C PRO A 784 -18.96 -17.63 -19.51
N SER A 785 -18.58 -17.92 -18.27
CA SER A 785 -17.28 -18.50 -17.95
C SER A 785 -17.13 -19.92 -18.51
N VAL A 786 -16.10 -20.14 -19.32
CA VAL A 786 -15.84 -21.43 -20.00
C VAL A 786 -14.76 -22.26 -19.29
N TRP A 787 -14.37 -21.84 -18.10
CA TRP A 787 -13.44 -22.52 -17.22
C TRP A 787 -14.09 -22.72 -15.85
N PRO A 788 -13.67 -23.73 -15.06
CA PRO A 788 -14.12 -23.85 -13.69
C PRO A 788 -13.56 -22.67 -12.88
N GLU A 789 -14.41 -21.73 -12.45
CA GLU A 789 -13.94 -20.72 -11.50
C GLU A 789 -13.83 -21.36 -10.12
N THR A 790 -12.77 -21.03 -9.38
CA THR A 790 -12.63 -21.44 -7.96
C THR A 790 -13.63 -20.70 -7.07
N PHE A 791 -13.93 -19.45 -7.44
CA PHE A 791 -15.02 -18.63 -6.91
C PHE A 791 -15.32 -17.48 -7.89
N SER A 792 -16.58 -17.06 -7.98
CA SER A 792 -17.00 -15.95 -8.84
C SER A 792 -17.78 -14.89 -8.05
N TYR A 793 -17.14 -13.73 -7.80
CA TYR A 793 -17.81 -12.57 -7.23
C TYR A 793 -18.97 -12.11 -8.13
N ALA A 794 -18.74 -12.01 -9.45
CA ALA A 794 -19.77 -11.59 -10.40
C ALA A 794 -21.00 -12.49 -10.39
N THR A 795 -20.84 -13.80 -10.16
CA THR A 795 -21.98 -14.73 -10.02
C THR A 795 -22.80 -14.40 -8.78
N HIS A 796 -22.16 -14.19 -7.63
CA HIS A 796 -22.87 -13.87 -6.39
C HIS A 796 -23.52 -12.48 -6.45
N GLU A 797 -22.85 -11.51 -7.09
CA GLU A 797 -23.40 -10.17 -7.33
C GLU A 797 -24.65 -10.23 -8.21
N ALA A 798 -24.62 -11.03 -9.29
CA ALA A 798 -25.77 -11.27 -10.16
C ALA A 798 -26.92 -11.98 -9.43
N LEU A 799 -26.63 -13.00 -8.62
CA LEU A 799 -27.64 -13.70 -7.82
C LEU A 799 -28.31 -12.77 -6.80
N ALA A 800 -27.53 -11.89 -6.15
CA ALA A 800 -28.03 -10.97 -5.15
C ALA A 800 -29.01 -9.92 -5.71
N THR A 801 -28.97 -9.63 -7.02
CA THR A 801 -29.98 -8.74 -7.63
C THR A 801 -31.38 -9.38 -7.62
N GLY A 802 -31.47 -10.72 -7.53
CA GLY A 802 -32.75 -11.46 -7.60
C GLY A 802 -33.29 -11.64 -9.01
N LEU A 803 -32.47 -11.40 -10.05
CA LEU A 803 -32.84 -11.69 -11.45
C LEU A 803 -32.46 -13.14 -11.81
N PRO A 804 -33.08 -13.74 -12.84
CA PRO A 804 -32.65 -15.04 -13.36
C PRO A 804 -31.17 -15.02 -13.75
N VAL A 805 -30.40 -16.01 -13.28
CA VAL A 805 -28.98 -16.14 -13.60
C VAL A 805 -28.74 -17.44 -14.37
N TRP A 806 -28.03 -17.35 -15.49
CA TRP A 806 -27.62 -18.47 -16.32
C TRP A 806 -26.10 -18.63 -16.30
N CYS A 807 -25.61 -19.87 -16.20
CA CYS A 807 -24.17 -20.15 -16.29
C CYS A 807 -23.93 -21.54 -16.91
N PHE A 808 -22.67 -21.86 -17.20
CA PHE A 808 -22.27 -23.21 -17.62
C PHE A 808 -22.02 -24.13 -16.42
N ASP A 809 -22.13 -25.44 -16.64
CA ASP A 809 -21.95 -26.55 -15.68
C ASP A 809 -20.50 -26.78 -15.24
N LEU A 810 -19.79 -25.69 -14.91
CA LEU A 810 -18.40 -25.70 -14.50
C LEU A 810 -18.22 -24.96 -13.17
N GLY A 811 -17.31 -25.44 -12.33
CA GLY A 811 -16.75 -24.68 -11.21
C GLY A 811 -17.76 -24.18 -10.18
N ALA A 812 -17.28 -23.22 -9.39
CA ALA A 812 -18.05 -22.54 -8.35
C ALA A 812 -19.27 -21.79 -8.88
N GLN A 813 -19.23 -21.34 -10.15
CA GLN A 813 -20.37 -20.64 -10.73
C GLN A 813 -21.60 -21.54 -10.86
N ALA A 814 -21.41 -22.81 -11.25
CA ALA A 814 -22.50 -23.78 -11.34
C ALA A 814 -23.06 -24.15 -9.96
N GLU A 815 -22.18 -24.35 -8.98
CA GLU A 815 -22.56 -24.64 -7.59
C GLU A 815 -23.34 -23.51 -6.93
N ALA A 816 -23.05 -22.25 -7.31
CA ALA A 816 -23.78 -21.09 -6.81
C ALA A 816 -25.15 -20.91 -7.50
N VAL A 817 -25.21 -21.06 -8.82
CA VAL A 817 -26.43 -20.82 -9.61
C VAL A 817 -27.44 -21.97 -9.46
N GLY A 818 -26.99 -23.23 -9.44
CA GLY A 818 -27.86 -24.40 -9.42
C GLY A 818 -28.90 -24.40 -8.29
N PRO A 819 -28.49 -24.28 -7.01
CA PRO A 819 -29.42 -24.22 -5.89
C PRO A 819 -30.36 -23.02 -5.94
N HIS A 820 -29.87 -21.86 -6.41
CA HIS A 820 -30.70 -20.66 -6.56
C HIS A 820 -31.76 -20.82 -7.65
N ALA A 821 -31.40 -21.42 -8.79
CA ALA A 821 -32.33 -21.71 -9.87
C ALA A 821 -33.40 -22.72 -9.45
N GLN A 822 -33.01 -23.77 -8.72
CA GLN A 822 -33.94 -24.74 -8.13
C GLN A 822 -34.92 -24.09 -7.14
N ALA A 823 -34.44 -23.19 -6.27
CA ALA A 823 -35.28 -22.54 -5.27
C ALA A 823 -36.21 -21.46 -5.84
N SER A 824 -35.76 -20.71 -6.85
CA SER A 824 -36.51 -19.59 -7.45
C SER A 824 -37.38 -20.00 -8.64
N GLY A 825 -37.13 -21.16 -9.25
CA GLY A 825 -37.75 -21.56 -10.52
C GLY A 825 -37.31 -20.72 -11.72
N GLN A 826 -36.26 -19.91 -11.59
CA GLN A 826 -35.79 -18.98 -12.61
C GLN A 826 -34.26 -19.08 -12.83
N GLY A 827 -33.81 -18.98 -14.07
CA GLY A 827 -32.41 -19.17 -14.44
C GLY A 827 -32.03 -20.65 -14.53
N GLY A 828 -30.73 -20.96 -14.58
CA GLY A 828 -30.29 -22.35 -14.68
C GLY A 828 -28.82 -22.56 -15.02
N VAL A 829 -28.39 -23.82 -14.92
CA VAL A 829 -27.07 -24.30 -15.31
C VAL A 829 -27.18 -25.01 -16.66
N ILE A 830 -26.31 -24.63 -17.60
CA ILE A 830 -26.34 -25.08 -18.99
C ILE A 830 -25.12 -25.98 -19.23
N ALA A 831 -25.33 -27.13 -19.86
CA ALA A 831 -24.22 -28.01 -20.23
C ALA A 831 -23.30 -27.33 -21.25
N LEU A 832 -22.01 -27.19 -20.94
CA LEU A 832 -21.02 -26.70 -21.90
C LEU A 832 -20.56 -27.87 -22.79
N ASN A 833 -20.94 -27.83 -24.06
CA ASN A 833 -20.41 -28.76 -25.05
C ASN A 833 -18.88 -28.62 -25.14
N ARG A 834 -18.15 -29.73 -24.95
CA ARG A 834 -16.68 -29.83 -24.94
C ARG A 834 -16.01 -29.52 -26.28
N SER A 835 -16.75 -29.08 -27.29
CA SER A 835 -16.23 -28.70 -28.62
C SER A 835 -16.52 -27.24 -28.96
N ARG A 836 -17.79 -26.82 -29.07
CA ARG A 836 -18.22 -25.40 -29.07
C ARG A 836 -19.66 -25.25 -28.53
N PRO A 837 -19.97 -24.18 -27.77
CA PRO A 837 -21.32 -23.88 -27.35
C PRO A 837 -22.25 -23.56 -28.53
N ASP A 838 -23.43 -24.20 -28.55
CA ASP A 838 -24.50 -23.91 -29.52
C ASP A 838 -25.18 -22.58 -29.15
N ILE A 839 -24.79 -21.51 -29.85
CA ILE A 839 -25.27 -20.14 -29.58
C ILE A 839 -26.79 -20.00 -29.80
N PRO A 840 -27.39 -20.51 -30.90
CA PRO A 840 -28.85 -20.53 -31.04
C PRO A 840 -29.57 -21.25 -29.90
N ALA A 841 -29.07 -22.41 -29.45
CA ALA A 841 -29.65 -23.11 -28.31
C ALA A 841 -29.53 -22.29 -27.02
N LEU A 842 -28.37 -21.69 -26.77
CA LEU A 842 -28.13 -20.80 -25.64
C LEU A 842 -29.12 -19.63 -25.60
N ILE A 843 -29.36 -18.97 -26.75
CA ILE A 843 -30.33 -17.88 -26.86
C ILE A 843 -31.73 -18.41 -26.52
N ARG A 844 -32.15 -19.54 -27.08
CA ARG A 844 -33.47 -20.12 -26.80
C ARG A 844 -33.62 -20.38 -25.30
N THR A 845 -32.65 -21.04 -24.66
CA THR A 845 -32.69 -21.33 -23.23
C THR A 845 -32.78 -20.08 -22.36
N ILE A 846 -31.97 -19.05 -22.64
CA ILE A 846 -31.95 -17.82 -21.82
C ILE A 846 -33.21 -16.97 -22.03
N THR A 847 -33.76 -16.96 -23.25
CA THR A 847 -34.88 -16.09 -23.62
C THR A 847 -36.25 -16.76 -23.43
N HIS A 848 -36.30 -18.09 -23.25
CA HIS A 848 -37.56 -18.79 -22.99
C HIS A 848 -38.11 -18.40 -21.62
N ARG A 849 -39.32 -17.82 -21.62
CA ARG A 849 -40.13 -17.68 -20.41
C ARG A 849 -41.03 -18.92 -20.34
N PRO A 850 -41.09 -19.66 -19.23
CA PRO A 850 -42.11 -20.70 -19.07
C PRO A 850 -43.48 -20.03 -19.16
N THR A 851 -44.33 -20.52 -20.05
CA THR A 851 -45.73 -20.10 -20.12
C THR A 851 -46.52 -20.84 -19.05
N HIS A 852 -47.62 -20.25 -18.57
CA HIS A 852 -48.50 -20.87 -17.56
C HIS A 852 -49.12 -22.22 -18.00
N GLU A 853 -48.90 -22.62 -19.26
CA GLU A 853 -49.30 -23.90 -19.85
C GLU A 853 -48.25 -25.01 -19.72
N ASP A 854 -47.02 -24.68 -19.29
CA ASP A 854 -45.91 -25.65 -19.14
C ASP A 854 -45.72 -26.17 -17.69
N ALA A 855 -46.65 -25.88 -16.78
CA ALA A 855 -46.60 -26.28 -15.36
C ALA A 855 -47.60 -27.40 -15.03
#